data_AF-A0A7S1MF96-F1
#
_entry.id   AF-A0A7S1MF96-F1
#
_cell.length_a   1.000
_cell.length_b   1.000
_cell.length_c   1.000
_cell.angle_alpha   90.00
_cell.angle_beta   90.00
_cell.angle_gamma   90.00
#
_symmetry.space_group_name_H-M   'P 1'
#
loop_
_entity.id
_entity.type
_entity.pdbx_description
1 polymer ?
#
loop_
_entity_poly.entity_id
_entity_poly.type
_entity_poly.pdbx_seq_one_letter_code
_entity_poly.pdbx_strand_id
1 'polypeptide(L)'
;MGVGISFLECCTKGEEVLPLKTVASDISMGKGGSQDFTTLVFIERCASDKSFVDDGSTEVGSKRSASSSTTANAKAISVLKTAGMGILQMSPDMLDKGKLADFVELLQRQGIDTSTWGVDGAKSVAHLYWEAYEQRGCLITGLATPGQLKRITRIVKIKVLSDIFGVEHVLFSRMQFMHDGQCQERQQLPLKKLMWEKFDETSADIRGEAFYDECCKYTEDWRVGYRRALHDRLGLSGAWQDVHLHEDVDAYSYHTEDNVQSPGYPGLNTLYCIHQITLRVVDPENAQNVGLPQGQEFATTEGDFNFNGQHDEDGLPIGSQLNIWMWARDKPTVKPAAVALPEEVKGESTARAVATNATEAQRTIKRVPLPALTAQALHSLKSRMGQRNEKPPSTALRNALEDKKTDWNTVRRMARSMLDPKYTLDKFNQDLSAFPELDLYLLEQDIGSTGGPNAAGINSGRTIGDEYQRTMGAFFAIYWMVRLSLDGKDGFCFGVDDNWKPIKANSNEAKRLFQTDKRYAFLKNGRWDDFRRLLLDAGILTEGRWGGYKINEKRMVSLLALTAIHDIMKIDLLLPEVQAVHAPYHGYNAGDRIGDHDHALAYVMDNFPDLLPSFKDLDVDDRRSLQFTQCNLCFNHGWFVQAEAPPGAVFTQFRQCLIRDHQSQIGPQDIALYFVHWLTDLAGAEPTPLGGSEKFVLKFPCPVLNSFL
;
A
#
# COMPACT_ATOMS: atom_id res chain seq x y z
N MET A 1 10.21 -34.13 -17.54
CA MET A 1 10.17 -32.75 -17.00
C MET A 1 8.91 -32.65 -16.17
N GLY A 2 8.99 -32.92 -14.86
CA GLY A 2 7.90 -32.68 -13.92
C GLY A 2 8.28 -31.50 -13.05
N VAL A 3 7.46 -30.45 -13.03
CA VAL A 3 7.57 -29.36 -12.06
C VAL A 3 6.70 -29.77 -10.88
N GLY A 4 7.30 -29.94 -9.69
CA GLY A 4 6.53 -30.13 -8.46
C GLY A 4 5.82 -28.81 -8.12
N ILE A 5 4.49 -28.84 -8.06
CA ILE A 5 3.66 -27.69 -7.71
C ILE A 5 3.09 -27.94 -6.32
N SER A 6 3.40 -27.05 -5.37
CA SER A 6 2.76 -27.01 -4.05
C SER A 6 1.78 -25.84 -4.03
N PHE A 7 0.53 -26.12 -3.66
CA PHE A 7 -0.51 -25.11 -3.49
C PHE A 7 -0.51 -24.63 -2.04
N LEU A 8 -0.52 -23.34 -1.79
CA LEU A 8 -0.78 -22.81 -0.44
C LEU A 8 -2.17 -22.16 -0.47
N GLU A 9 -3.12 -22.75 0.26
CA GLU A 9 -4.45 -22.17 0.44
C GLU A 9 -4.55 -21.65 1.88
N CYS A 10 -4.64 -20.33 2.05
CA CYS A 10 -4.75 -19.72 3.36
C CYS A 10 -6.19 -19.87 3.86
N CYS A 11 -6.45 -20.88 4.69
CA CYS A 11 -7.73 -21.04 5.37
C CYS A 11 -7.76 -20.21 6.67
N THR A 12 -8.75 -19.33 6.81
CA THR A 12 -9.14 -18.74 8.10
C THR A 12 -9.81 -19.82 8.95
N LYS A 13 -9.45 -19.92 10.24
CA LYS A 13 -9.90 -20.95 11.20
C LYS A 13 -11.37 -21.37 11.04
N GLY A 14 -11.64 -22.67 10.85
CA GLY A 14 -12.98 -23.25 11.02
C GLY A 14 -13.38 -24.45 10.16
N GLU A 15 -12.63 -24.81 9.10
CA GLU A 15 -12.97 -25.96 8.23
C GLU A 15 -11.90 -27.06 8.29
N GLU A 16 -12.33 -28.33 8.16
CA GLU A 16 -11.43 -29.51 8.15
C GLU A 16 -10.35 -29.38 7.06
N VAL A 17 -9.10 -29.61 7.46
CA VAL A 17 -7.91 -29.52 6.59
C VAL A 17 -7.94 -30.65 5.55
N LEU A 18 -8.04 -30.31 4.26
CA LEU A 18 -7.78 -31.27 3.18
C LEU A 18 -6.26 -31.35 2.91
N PRO A 19 -5.71 -32.57 2.71
CA PRO A 19 -4.27 -32.76 2.59
C PRO A 19 -3.70 -32.20 1.29
N LEU A 20 -2.56 -31.51 1.41
CA LEU A 20 -1.71 -31.07 0.30
C LEU A 20 -1.17 -32.29 -0.47
N LYS A 21 -1.30 -32.29 -1.80
CA LYS A 21 -0.71 -33.32 -2.67
C LYS A 21 0.51 -32.76 -3.41
N THR A 22 1.67 -33.37 -3.18
CA THR A 22 2.92 -33.09 -3.93
C THR A 22 3.32 -34.31 -4.75
N VAL A 23 3.85 -34.10 -5.96
CA VAL A 23 4.55 -35.13 -6.77
C VAL A 23 5.96 -34.62 -7.04
N ALA A 24 6.98 -35.31 -6.55
CA ALA A 24 8.39 -34.95 -6.73
C ALA A 24 9.00 -35.66 -7.95
N SER A 25 9.91 -34.97 -8.65
CA SER A 25 10.85 -35.61 -9.58
C SER A 25 12.20 -34.89 -9.56
N ASP A 26 13.28 -35.66 -9.38
CA ASP A 26 14.67 -35.16 -9.36
C ASP A 26 15.10 -34.67 -10.75
N ILE A 27 15.65 -33.45 -10.81
CA ILE A 27 16.29 -32.89 -12.00
C ILE A 27 17.77 -32.67 -11.70
N SER A 28 18.64 -33.53 -12.25
CA SER A 28 20.10 -33.37 -12.21
C SER A 28 20.55 -32.43 -13.33
N MET A 29 20.98 -31.22 -12.98
CA MET A 29 21.81 -30.36 -13.85
C MET A 29 23.28 -30.44 -13.40
N GLY A 30 24.21 -30.44 -14.37
CA GLY A 30 25.61 -30.83 -14.18
C GLY A 30 26.46 -29.91 -13.29
N LYS A 31 27.47 -30.51 -12.64
CA LYS A 31 28.65 -29.96 -11.92
C LYS A 31 28.63 -28.45 -11.60
N GLY A 32 27.64 -28.05 -10.82
CA GLY A 32 27.56 -26.84 -10.00
C GLY A 32 26.43 -27.14 -9.03
N GLY A 33 26.63 -26.95 -7.72
CA GLY A 33 25.69 -27.45 -6.70
C GLY A 33 24.25 -27.12 -7.04
N SER A 34 23.43 -28.15 -7.28
CA SER A 34 22.01 -27.99 -7.59
C SER A 34 21.32 -27.38 -6.38
N GLN A 35 20.80 -26.16 -6.52
CA GLN A 35 19.86 -25.62 -5.54
C GLN A 35 18.47 -26.14 -5.90
N ASP A 36 17.80 -26.78 -4.94
CA ASP A 36 16.43 -27.24 -5.11
C ASP A 36 15.49 -26.04 -5.03
N PHE A 37 14.81 -25.75 -6.15
CA PHE A 37 13.78 -24.73 -6.21
C PHE A 37 12.40 -25.37 -6.07
N THR A 38 11.62 -24.88 -5.10
CA THR A 38 10.21 -25.20 -5.01
C THR A 38 9.41 -24.04 -5.58
N THR A 39 8.46 -24.29 -6.48
CA THR A 39 7.56 -23.22 -6.96
C THR A 39 6.32 -23.18 -6.06
N LEU A 40 6.13 -22.06 -5.38
CA LEU A 40 4.90 -21.78 -4.63
C LEU A 40 3.92 -21.12 -5.57
N VAL A 41 2.81 -21.81 -5.84
CA VAL A 41 1.66 -21.19 -6.48
C VAL A 41 0.74 -20.77 -5.36
N PHE A 42 0.68 -19.47 -5.10
CA PHE A 42 -0.30 -18.91 -4.20
C PHE A 42 -1.35 -18.18 -5.01
N ILE A 43 -2.58 -18.33 -4.57
CA ILE A 43 -3.70 -17.62 -5.13
C ILE A 43 -3.82 -16.34 -4.31
N GLU A 44 -3.47 -15.21 -4.90
CA GLU A 44 -3.78 -13.92 -4.32
C GLU A 44 -5.30 -13.72 -4.47
N ARG A 45 -6.05 -14.21 -3.50
CA ARG A 45 -7.47 -13.92 -3.37
C ARG A 45 -7.55 -12.48 -2.88
N CYS A 46 -7.92 -11.54 -3.75
CA CYS A 46 -8.49 -10.27 -3.29
C CYS A 46 -9.59 -10.64 -2.30
N ALA A 47 -9.50 -10.15 -1.06
CA ALA A 47 -10.28 -10.64 0.06
C ALA A 47 -11.78 -10.55 -0.25
N SER A 48 -12.41 -11.71 -0.45
CA SER A 48 -13.85 -11.88 -0.38
C SER A 48 -14.17 -12.51 0.96
N ASP A 49 -14.53 -11.71 1.96
CA ASP A 49 -14.87 -12.22 3.30
C ASP A 49 -16.28 -12.81 3.31
N LYS A 50 -16.34 -14.09 3.69
CA LYS A 50 -17.54 -14.79 4.15
C LYS A 50 -17.70 -14.53 5.66
N SER A 51 -18.84 -13.97 6.06
CA SER A 51 -19.34 -14.04 7.44
C SER A 51 -20.63 -14.84 7.48
N PHE A 52 -20.65 -15.99 8.17
CA PHE A 52 -21.53 -16.31 9.31
C PHE A 52 -21.59 -17.82 9.55
N VAL A 53 -21.61 -18.19 10.83
CA VAL A 53 -22.27 -19.39 11.35
C VAL A 53 -23.26 -18.90 12.40
N ASP A 54 -24.55 -19.23 12.28
CA ASP A 54 -25.23 -20.05 13.29
C ASP A 54 -26.55 -20.69 12.80
N ASP A 55 -26.89 -21.78 13.49
CA ASP A 55 -27.78 -22.91 13.25
C ASP A 55 -29.28 -22.69 12.96
N GLY A 56 -29.86 -23.67 12.25
CA GLY A 56 -31.31 -23.95 12.23
C GLY A 56 -31.76 -24.96 11.14
N SER A 57 -32.11 -26.18 11.55
CA SER A 57 -32.73 -27.31 10.79
C SER A 57 -33.79 -26.90 9.75
N THR A 58 -34.05 -27.57 8.61
CA THR A 58 -34.40 -29.00 8.40
C THR A 58 -34.52 -29.29 6.87
N GLU A 59 -34.26 -30.55 6.49
CA GLU A 59 -34.74 -31.31 5.30
C GLU A 59 -34.25 -31.03 3.85
N VAL A 60 -33.50 -32.05 3.36
CA VAL A 60 -33.60 -32.80 2.09
C VAL A 60 -33.85 -32.06 0.77
N GLY A 61 -32.81 -32.02 -0.09
CA GLY A 61 -32.96 -31.75 -1.53
C GLY A 61 -31.67 -31.92 -2.31
N SER A 62 -31.42 -33.12 -2.83
CA SER A 62 -30.28 -33.45 -3.71
C SER A 62 -30.46 -32.87 -5.12
N LYS A 63 -29.50 -32.06 -5.62
CA LYS A 63 -28.72 -32.33 -6.87
C LYS A 63 -27.93 -31.13 -7.42
N ARG A 64 -26.66 -31.46 -7.74
CA ARG A 64 -25.76 -30.97 -8.83
C ARG A 64 -25.30 -29.52 -8.80
N SER A 65 -24.18 -29.33 -8.10
CA SER A 65 -23.24 -28.22 -8.25
C SER A 65 -22.52 -28.28 -9.60
N ALA A 66 -22.64 -27.21 -10.39
CA ALA A 66 -21.72 -26.89 -11.47
C ALA A 66 -20.71 -25.87 -10.92
N SER A 67 -19.42 -26.22 -11.00
CA SER A 67 -18.32 -25.39 -10.51
C SER A 67 -18.16 -24.13 -11.37
N SER A 68 -18.59 -22.99 -10.85
CA SER A 68 -18.29 -21.66 -11.40
C SER A 68 -16.91 -21.24 -10.89
N SER A 69 -15.92 -21.15 -11.79
CA SER A 69 -14.55 -20.75 -11.46
C SER A 69 -14.46 -19.23 -11.32
N THR A 70 -14.20 -18.73 -10.12
CA THR A 70 -13.65 -17.40 -9.91
C THR A 70 -12.23 -17.38 -10.49
N THR A 71 -11.92 -16.42 -11.38
CA THR A 71 -10.57 -16.24 -11.93
C THR A 71 -9.67 -15.63 -10.88
N ALA A 72 -9.22 -16.47 -9.96
CA ALA A 72 -8.20 -16.13 -9.00
C ALA A 72 -6.86 -16.06 -9.74
N ASN A 73 -6.14 -14.93 -9.62
CA ASN A 73 -4.84 -14.78 -10.26
C ASN A 73 -3.82 -15.58 -9.46
N ALA A 74 -3.58 -16.82 -9.90
CA ALA A 74 -2.51 -17.64 -9.39
C ALA A 74 -1.16 -17.00 -9.74
N LYS A 75 -0.40 -16.59 -8.74
CA LYS A 75 0.99 -16.16 -8.90
C LYS A 75 1.89 -17.32 -8.54
N ALA A 76 2.81 -17.63 -9.45
CA ALA A 76 3.89 -18.57 -9.19
C ALA A 76 5.11 -17.78 -8.73
N ILE A 77 5.60 -18.07 -7.52
CA ILE A 77 6.83 -17.50 -6.96
C ILE A 77 7.81 -18.63 -6.69
N SER A 78 9.07 -18.42 -7.06
CA SER A 78 10.16 -19.33 -6.69
C SER A 78 10.45 -19.21 -5.21
N VAL A 79 10.39 -20.33 -4.48
CA VAL A 79 10.76 -20.44 -3.07
C VAL A 79 12.16 -21.02 -2.98
N LEU A 80 13.05 -20.23 -2.41
CA LEU A 80 14.38 -20.68 -2.04
C LEU A 80 14.33 -21.27 -0.62
N LYS A 81 14.65 -22.56 -0.49
CA LYS A 81 14.85 -23.16 0.83
C LYS A 81 16.18 -22.63 1.38
N THR A 82 16.12 -21.89 2.48
CA THR A 82 17.33 -21.45 3.16
C THR A 82 17.77 -22.53 4.16
N ALA A 83 19.05 -22.52 4.54
CA ALA A 83 19.54 -23.42 5.58
C ALA A 83 18.84 -23.20 6.94
N GLY A 84 18.14 -22.07 7.10
CA GLY A 84 17.61 -21.59 8.37
C GLY A 84 18.72 -21.39 9.40
N MET A 85 18.36 -20.92 10.58
CA MET A 85 19.25 -21.02 11.74
C MET A 85 19.23 -22.48 12.21
N GLY A 86 19.93 -23.38 11.53
CA GLY A 86 19.97 -24.83 11.81
C GLY A 86 20.46 -25.25 13.21
N ILE A 87 20.63 -24.29 14.13
CA ILE A 87 21.13 -24.49 15.49
C ILE A 87 20.02 -24.30 16.54
N LEU A 88 18.82 -23.77 16.22
CA LEU A 88 17.90 -23.28 17.27
C LEU A 88 16.40 -23.50 17.04
N GLN A 89 16.00 -24.46 16.19
CA GLN A 89 14.60 -24.88 16.19
C GLN A 89 14.34 -25.76 17.41
N MET A 90 13.73 -25.17 18.45
CA MET A 90 13.25 -25.89 19.62
C MET A 90 11.74 -25.66 19.74
N SER A 91 10.98 -26.75 19.92
CA SER A 91 9.60 -26.65 20.36
C SER A 91 9.56 -26.04 21.77
N PRO A 92 8.56 -25.22 22.13
CA PRO A 92 8.32 -24.76 23.50
C PRO A 92 8.37 -25.88 24.54
N ASP A 93 7.91 -27.07 24.17
CA ASP A 93 7.85 -28.22 25.05
C ASP A 93 9.22 -28.81 25.37
N MET A 94 10.23 -28.47 24.57
CA MET A 94 11.63 -28.83 24.80
C MET A 94 12.35 -27.87 25.74
N LEU A 95 11.73 -26.74 26.09
CA LEU A 95 12.30 -25.84 27.09
C LEU A 95 12.26 -26.50 28.47
N ASP A 96 13.31 -26.29 29.25
CA ASP A 96 13.37 -26.74 30.64
C ASP A 96 12.26 -26.06 31.44
N LYS A 97 11.20 -26.80 31.74
CA LYS A 97 10.00 -26.29 32.43
C LYS A 97 10.32 -25.71 33.81
N GLY A 98 11.34 -26.25 34.50
CA GLY A 98 11.80 -25.74 35.78
C GLY A 98 12.42 -24.35 35.63
N LYS A 99 13.40 -24.22 34.72
CA LYS A 99 14.04 -22.92 34.46
C LYS A 99 13.08 -21.88 33.90
N LEU A 100 12.11 -22.31 33.09
CA LEU A 100 11.08 -21.41 32.58
C LEU A 100 10.17 -20.90 33.71
N ALA A 101 9.78 -21.76 34.66
CA ALA A 101 9.03 -21.36 35.84
C ALA A 101 9.83 -20.39 36.71
N ASP A 102 11.12 -20.66 36.95
CA ASP A 102 12.03 -19.76 37.68
C ASP A 102 12.14 -18.40 36.97
N PHE A 103 12.16 -18.40 35.63
CA PHE A 103 12.19 -17.18 34.84
C PHE A 103 10.89 -16.38 34.91
N VAL A 104 9.72 -17.05 34.94
CA VAL A 104 8.42 -16.40 35.18
C VAL A 104 8.41 -15.74 36.56
N GLU A 105 8.84 -16.45 37.61
CA GLU A 105 8.92 -15.91 38.97
C GLU A 105 9.88 -14.71 39.03
N LEU A 106 11.00 -14.78 38.31
CA LEU A 106 11.96 -13.67 38.20
C LEU A 106 11.31 -12.42 37.58
N LEU A 107 10.58 -12.55 36.47
CA LEU A 107 9.89 -11.43 35.82
C LEU A 107 8.85 -10.80 36.76
N GLN A 108 8.06 -11.64 37.45
CA GLN A 108 7.04 -11.18 38.40
C GLN A 108 7.65 -10.46 39.60
N ARG A 109 8.76 -10.99 40.16
CA ARG A 109 9.50 -10.35 41.25
C ARG A 109 10.08 -8.99 40.86
N GLN A 110 10.36 -8.80 39.58
CA GLN A 110 10.83 -7.53 39.00
C GLN A 110 9.68 -6.55 38.65
N GLY A 111 8.42 -6.94 38.92
CA GLY A 111 7.24 -6.11 38.68
C GLY A 111 6.77 -6.10 37.23
N ILE A 112 7.19 -7.07 36.41
CA ILE A 112 6.71 -7.22 35.04
C ILE A 112 5.44 -8.06 35.03
N ASP A 113 4.34 -7.48 34.54
CA ASP A 113 3.09 -8.20 34.32
C ASP A 113 3.14 -8.98 33.00
N THR A 114 3.20 -10.30 33.09
CA THR A 114 3.24 -11.21 31.93
C THR A 114 1.86 -11.77 31.57
N SER A 115 0.78 -11.33 32.22
CA SER A 115 -0.58 -11.89 31.99
C SER A 115 -1.12 -11.65 30.58
N THR A 116 -0.63 -10.60 29.92
CA THR A 116 -1.00 -10.22 28.54
C THR A 116 -0.06 -10.82 27.48
N TRP A 117 0.99 -11.53 27.89
CA TRP A 117 2.00 -12.06 26.97
C TRP A 117 1.52 -13.37 26.33
N GLY A 118 1.59 -13.47 25.00
CA GLY A 118 1.05 -14.60 24.23
C GLY A 118 -0.40 -14.40 23.75
N VAL A 119 -0.98 -13.22 23.99
CA VAL A 119 -2.33 -12.83 23.56
C VAL A 119 -2.21 -11.60 22.63
N ASP A 120 -3.12 -11.46 21.67
CA ASP A 120 -3.23 -10.29 20.78
C ASP A 120 -1.92 -9.89 20.06
N GLY A 121 -1.13 -10.88 19.65
CA GLY A 121 0.14 -10.67 18.95
C GLY A 121 1.35 -10.36 19.85
N ALA A 122 1.16 -10.23 21.16
CA ALA A 122 2.27 -10.18 22.11
C ALA A 122 2.96 -11.55 22.20
N LYS A 123 4.28 -11.56 22.40
CA LYS A 123 5.05 -12.80 22.52
C LYS A 123 4.92 -13.37 23.93
N SER A 124 4.93 -14.70 24.06
CA SER A 124 4.84 -15.37 25.36
C SER A 124 6.16 -15.30 26.17
N VAL A 125 6.10 -15.62 27.46
CA VAL A 125 7.30 -15.71 28.31
C VAL A 125 8.27 -16.77 27.79
N ALA A 126 7.77 -17.90 27.30
CA ALA A 126 8.58 -18.95 26.68
C ALA A 126 9.39 -18.42 25.48
N HIS A 127 8.81 -17.54 24.67
CA HIS A 127 9.53 -16.89 23.57
C HIS A 127 10.67 -15.99 24.07
N LEU A 128 10.44 -15.21 25.13
CA LEU A 128 11.51 -14.38 25.69
C LEU A 128 12.64 -15.24 26.29
N TYR A 129 12.28 -16.30 27.01
CA TYR A 129 13.25 -17.24 27.58
C TYR A 129 14.11 -17.87 26.50
N TRP A 130 13.48 -18.43 25.46
CA TRP A 130 14.16 -19.00 24.31
C TRP A 130 15.06 -17.96 23.63
N GLU A 131 14.57 -16.74 23.43
CA GLU A 131 15.34 -15.66 22.81
C GLU A 131 16.60 -15.30 23.62
N ALA A 132 16.48 -15.22 24.95
CA ALA A 132 17.56 -14.79 25.83
C ALA A 132 18.59 -15.91 26.09
N TYR A 133 18.13 -17.13 26.41
CA TYR A 133 19.00 -18.17 26.96
C TYR A 133 19.39 -19.24 25.92
N GLU A 134 18.48 -19.58 25.01
CA GLU A 134 18.74 -20.59 23.97
C GLU A 134 19.33 -19.94 22.72
N GLN A 135 18.61 -18.98 22.13
CA GLN A 135 19.04 -18.27 20.93
C GLN A 135 20.16 -17.27 21.19
N ARG A 136 20.23 -16.75 22.42
CA ARG A 136 21.11 -15.63 22.79
C ARG A 136 20.95 -14.43 21.86
N GLY A 137 19.74 -14.17 21.40
CA GLY A 137 19.41 -13.00 20.57
C GLY A 137 19.25 -11.72 21.40
N CYS A 138 19.09 -11.85 22.72
CA CYS A 138 19.05 -10.73 23.64
C CYS A 138 19.72 -11.09 24.97
N LEU A 139 19.94 -10.06 25.78
CA LEU A 139 20.45 -10.16 27.15
C LEU A 139 19.43 -9.55 28.11
N ILE A 140 19.23 -10.16 29.28
CA ILE A 140 18.41 -9.60 30.36
C ILE A 140 19.33 -9.06 31.46
N THR A 141 19.20 -7.79 31.80
CA THR A 141 20.03 -7.08 32.78
C THR A 141 19.19 -6.47 33.89
N GLY A 142 19.83 -5.98 34.97
CA GLY A 142 19.13 -5.33 36.09
C GLY A 142 18.54 -6.30 37.11
N LEU A 143 18.95 -7.58 37.09
CA LEU A 143 18.41 -8.63 37.96
C LEU A 143 18.53 -8.33 39.47
N ALA A 144 19.56 -7.58 39.86
CA ALA A 144 19.84 -7.25 41.26
C ALA A 144 19.00 -6.07 41.80
N THR A 145 18.33 -5.30 40.95
CA THR A 145 17.63 -4.07 41.36
C THR A 145 16.17 -4.10 40.88
N PRO A 146 15.19 -4.21 41.81
CA PRO A 146 13.77 -4.24 41.48
C PRO A 146 13.37 -3.11 40.53
N GLY A 147 12.66 -3.44 39.45
CA GLY A 147 12.14 -2.48 38.48
C GLY A 147 13.16 -1.92 37.49
N GLN A 148 14.43 -2.38 37.53
CA GLN A 148 15.46 -2.02 36.56
C GLN A 148 15.70 -3.10 35.50
N LEU A 149 14.81 -4.10 35.42
CA LEU A 149 14.91 -5.15 34.43
C LEU A 149 14.90 -4.56 33.02
N LYS A 150 15.95 -4.83 32.26
CA LYS A 150 16.11 -4.30 30.90
C LYS A 150 16.56 -5.40 29.95
N ARG A 151 15.87 -5.49 28.81
CA ARG A 151 16.24 -6.34 27.68
C ARG A 151 17.20 -5.58 26.78
N ILE A 152 18.35 -6.16 26.44
CA ILE A 152 19.32 -5.56 25.54
C ILE A 152 19.39 -6.39 24.27
N THR A 153 19.11 -5.78 23.13
CA THR A 153 19.11 -6.44 21.83
C THR A 153 20.02 -5.69 20.88
N ARG A 154 21.00 -6.37 20.29
CA ARG A 154 21.85 -5.81 19.25
C ARG A 154 21.41 -6.37 17.91
N ILE A 155 21.19 -5.50 16.93
CA ILE A 155 20.65 -5.89 15.63
C ILE A 155 21.51 -5.32 14.51
N VAL A 156 21.59 -6.06 13.42
CA VAL A 156 22.10 -5.57 12.15
C VAL A 156 20.95 -5.48 11.15
N LYS A 157 20.69 -4.26 10.65
CA LYS A 157 19.74 -3.94 9.57
C LYS A 157 20.51 -3.81 8.27
N ILE A 158 20.09 -4.54 7.24
CA ILE A 158 20.86 -4.72 6.01
C ILE A 158 20.08 -4.12 4.85
N LYS A 159 20.55 -3.01 4.31
CA LYS A 159 19.96 -2.37 3.14
C LYS A 159 20.65 -2.90 1.88
N VAL A 160 19.99 -3.80 1.16
CA VAL A 160 20.50 -4.32 -0.12
C VAL A 160 19.97 -3.45 -1.26
N LEU A 161 20.88 -2.84 -2.02
CA LEU A 161 20.60 -1.96 -3.15
C LEU A 161 20.90 -2.64 -4.48
N SER A 162 20.04 -2.44 -5.48
CA SER A 162 20.33 -2.80 -6.87
C SER A 162 19.83 -1.71 -7.80
N ASP A 163 20.53 -1.52 -8.92
CA ASP A 163 19.99 -0.79 -10.06
C ASP A 163 19.04 -1.73 -10.82
N ILE A 164 17.80 -1.30 -10.99
CA ILE A 164 16.79 -1.98 -11.82
C ILE A 164 16.25 -0.93 -12.79
N PHE A 165 16.56 -1.11 -14.07
CA PHE A 165 16.18 -0.21 -15.17
C PHE A 165 16.66 1.25 -14.99
N GLY A 166 17.88 1.46 -14.49
CA GLY A 166 18.49 2.78 -14.27
C GLY A 166 18.00 3.47 -13.01
N VAL A 167 17.34 2.74 -12.10
CA VAL A 167 16.78 3.27 -10.85
C VAL A 167 17.19 2.40 -9.68
N GLU A 168 17.67 3.03 -8.62
CA GLU A 168 18.04 2.34 -7.38
C GLU A 168 16.79 1.84 -6.64
N HIS A 169 16.81 0.55 -6.31
CA HIS A 169 15.79 -0.12 -5.51
C HIS A 169 16.43 -0.77 -4.28
N VAL A 170 15.64 -0.90 -3.22
CA VAL A 170 15.97 -1.57 -1.98
C VAL A 170 15.16 -2.85 -1.87
N LEU A 171 15.79 -3.91 -1.37
CA LEU A 171 15.12 -5.16 -1.04
C LEU A 171 14.36 -5.05 0.30
N PHE A 172 13.07 -5.40 0.30
CA PHE A 172 12.22 -5.47 1.48
C PHE A 172 11.50 -6.81 1.58
N SER A 173 11.25 -7.29 2.80
CA SER A 173 10.23 -8.31 3.08
C SER A 173 8.87 -7.62 3.01
N ARG A 174 8.06 -7.97 1.98
CA ARG A 174 6.69 -7.48 1.75
C ARG A 174 5.70 -8.22 2.62
N MET A 175 5.78 -9.55 2.63
CA MET A 175 4.88 -10.41 3.40
C MET A 175 5.69 -11.42 4.19
N GLN A 176 5.17 -11.79 5.36
CA GLN A 176 5.69 -12.86 6.19
C GLN A 176 4.54 -13.75 6.65
N PHE A 177 4.68 -15.05 6.42
CA PHE A 177 3.81 -16.08 6.99
C PHE A 177 4.55 -16.78 8.13
N MET A 178 3.88 -16.88 9.26
CA MET A 178 4.41 -17.47 10.48
C MET A 178 3.97 -18.94 10.60
N HIS A 179 4.71 -19.71 11.40
CA HIS A 179 4.40 -21.10 11.73
C HIS A 179 2.97 -21.34 12.26
N ASP A 180 2.32 -20.33 12.86
CA ASP A 180 0.97 -20.39 13.40
C ASP A 180 -0.11 -19.98 12.37
N GLY A 181 0.27 -19.76 11.11
CA GLY A 181 -0.62 -19.35 10.02
C GLY A 181 -0.88 -17.85 9.95
N GLN A 182 -0.33 -17.03 10.87
CA GLN A 182 -0.46 -15.58 10.78
C GLN A 182 0.29 -15.05 9.55
N CYS A 183 -0.34 -14.10 8.84
CA CYS A 183 0.26 -13.37 7.74
C CYS A 183 0.43 -11.90 8.15
N GLN A 184 1.63 -11.34 7.94
CA GLN A 184 1.94 -9.95 8.20
C GLN A 184 2.48 -9.28 6.94
N GLU A 185 1.81 -8.23 6.48
CA GLU A 185 2.34 -7.33 5.46
C GLU A 185 3.20 -6.23 6.10
N ARG A 186 4.40 -6.00 5.57
CA ARG A 186 5.35 -5.02 6.09
C ARG A 186 6.33 -4.56 5.01
N GLN A 187 7.12 -3.54 5.30
CA GLN A 187 8.25 -3.10 4.47
C GLN A 187 9.53 -3.17 5.30
N GLN A 188 9.94 -4.39 5.64
CA GLN A 188 11.06 -4.62 6.55
C GLN A 188 12.34 -4.93 5.78
N LEU A 189 13.44 -4.25 6.11
CA LEU A 189 14.77 -4.63 5.63
C LEU A 189 15.16 -6.01 6.17
N PRO A 190 15.99 -6.80 5.46
CA PRO A 190 16.65 -7.94 6.06
C PRO A 190 17.35 -7.52 7.36
N LEU A 191 17.05 -8.22 8.44
CA LEU A 191 17.65 -7.95 9.75
C LEU A 191 17.94 -9.23 10.52
N LYS A 192 18.91 -9.16 11.43
CA LYS A 192 19.28 -10.25 12.36
C LYS A 192 19.65 -9.68 13.73
N LYS A 193 19.31 -10.41 14.79
CA LYS A 193 19.82 -10.17 16.15
C LYS A 193 21.21 -10.78 16.27
N LEU A 194 22.17 -10.01 16.74
CA LEU A 194 23.52 -10.47 16.98
C LEU A 194 23.52 -11.38 18.21
N MET A 195 24.16 -12.54 18.08
CA MET A 195 24.26 -13.51 19.17
C MET A 195 25.16 -12.99 20.29
N TRP A 196 24.70 -13.11 21.53
CA TRP A 196 25.51 -12.85 22.72
C TRP A 196 26.46 -14.03 23.00
N GLU A 197 27.71 -13.70 23.29
CA GLU A 197 28.69 -14.68 23.75
C GLU A 197 28.38 -15.10 25.20
N LYS A 198 28.78 -16.31 25.58
CA LYS A 198 28.63 -16.75 26.98
C LYS A 198 29.48 -15.82 27.86
N PHE A 199 28.84 -15.05 28.72
CA PHE A 199 29.52 -14.27 29.74
C PHE A 199 29.18 -14.84 31.12
N ASP A 200 30.12 -14.72 32.05
CA ASP A 200 29.94 -15.18 33.42
C ASP A 200 29.05 -14.19 34.18
N GLU A 201 27.82 -14.60 34.49
CA GLU A 201 26.83 -13.80 35.23
C GLU A 201 27.33 -13.39 36.62
N THR A 202 28.36 -14.05 37.17
CA THR A 202 28.94 -13.70 38.47
C THR A 202 29.81 -12.44 38.46
N SER A 203 30.15 -11.92 37.27
CA SER A 203 30.83 -10.64 37.11
C SER A 203 29.87 -9.48 37.43
N ALA A 204 29.68 -9.19 38.71
CA ALA A 204 28.82 -8.12 39.25
C ALA A 204 29.12 -6.70 38.75
N ASP A 205 30.17 -6.52 37.94
CA ASP A 205 30.69 -5.24 37.48
C ASP A 205 30.42 -4.91 36.00
N ILE A 206 29.59 -5.66 35.28
CA ILE A 206 29.16 -5.24 33.93
C ILE A 206 28.14 -4.12 34.05
N ARG A 207 28.65 -2.91 34.32
CA ARG A 207 27.92 -1.65 34.26
C ARG A 207 27.50 -1.37 32.82
N GLY A 208 26.28 -0.86 32.67
CA GLY A 208 25.54 -0.82 31.41
C GLY A 208 26.20 -0.09 30.24
N GLU A 209 27.20 0.75 30.45
CA GLU A 209 27.88 1.54 29.40
C GLU A 209 28.54 0.66 28.33
N ALA A 210 29.12 -0.48 28.73
CA ALA A 210 29.77 -1.39 27.78
C ALA A 210 28.80 -1.96 26.73
N PHE A 211 27.49 -1.98 27.00
CA PHE A 211 26.50 -2.47 26.03
C PHE A 211 26.18 -1.46 24.94
N TYR A 212 26.45 -0.17 25.18
CA TYR A 212 26.25 0.90 24.19
C TYR A 212 27.42 1.00 23.20
N ASP A 213 28.59 0.44 23.54
CA ASP A 213 29.78 0.48 22.70
C ASP A 213 29.56 -0.26 21.38
N GLU A 214 29.71 0.42 20.25
CA GLU A 214 29.63 -0.14 18.90
C GLU A 214 30.36 -1.49 18.75
N CYS A 215 31.55 -1.60 19.33
CA CYS A 215 32.42 -2.77 19.27
C CYS A 215 32.31 -3.66 20.52
N CYS A 216 31.12 -3.75 21.13
CA CYS A 216 30.95 -4.52 22.36
C CYS A 216 31.35 -6.00 22.18
N LYS A 217 32.35 -6.38 22.97
CA LYS A 217 33.03 -7.69 23.00
C LYS A 217 32.16 -8.85 23.47
N TYR A 218 30.94 -8.59 23.93
CA TYR A 218 30.02 -9.62 24.44
C TYR A 218 29.03 -10.10 23.36
N THR A 219 29.11 -9.56 22.15
CA THR A 219 28.27 -9.96 21.03
C THR A 219 29.10 -10.35 19.82
N GLU A 220 28.56 -11.20 18.96
CA GLU A 220 29.17 -11.50 17.67
C GLU A 220 29.41 -10.22 16.87
N ASP A 221 30.52 -10.21 16.11
CA ASP A 221 30.84 -9.11 15.21
C ASP A 221 29.71 -8.89 14.19
N TRP A 222 29.32 -7.64 13.97
CA TRP A 222 28.17 -7.32 13.11
C TRP A 222 28.42 -7.70 11.64
N ARG A 223 29.67 -7.78 11.18
CA ARG A 223 30.01 -8.26 9.83
C ARG A 223 29.76 -9.75 9.70
N VAL A 224 30.09 -10.51 10.73
CA VAL A 224 29.70 -11.93 10.82
C VAL A 224 28.17 -12.05 10.86
N GLY A 225 27.52 -11.18 11.63
CA GLY A 225 26.06 -11.15 11.77
C GLY A 225 25.33 -10.93 10.45
N TYR A 226 25.70 -9.92 9.64
CA TYR A 226 24.98 -9.68 8.39
C TYR A 226 25.22 -10.77 7.35
N ARG A 227 26.46 -11.31 7.27
CA ARG A 227 26.78 -12.39 6.34
C ARG A 227 25.95 -13.62 6.64
N ARG A 228 25.80 -13.94 7.92
CA ARG A 228 24.87 -14.99 8.38
C ARG A 228 23.43 -14.63 8.08
N ALA A 229 23.00 -13.39 8.28
CA ALA A 229 21.61 -13.00 7.97
C ALA A 229 21.27 -13.20 6.48
N LEU A 230 22.15 -12.83 5.57
CA LEU A 230 21.95 -13.02 4.13
C LEU A 230 21.96 -14.50 3.75
N HIS A 231 22.83 -15.29 4.38
CA HIS A 231 22.85 -16.73 4.21
C HIS A 231 21.56 -17.39 4.74
N ASP A 232 21.21 -17.11 5.99
CA ASP A 232 20.13 -17.76 6.71
C ASP A 232 18.75 -17.33 6.20
N ARG A 233 18.59 -16.07 5.75
CA ARG A 233 17.28 -15.52 5.35
C ARG A 233 17.07 -15.42 3.85
N LEU A 234 18.15 -15.23 3.08
CA LEU A 234 18.09 -15.09 1.62
C LEU A 234 18.80 -16.24 0.88
N GLY A 235 19.38 -17.21 1.60
CA GLY A 235 20.11 -18.35 1.02
C GLY A 235 21.34 -17.95 0.20
N LEU A 236 21.92 -16.77 0.48
CA LEU A 236 23.10 -16.27 -0.22
C LEU A 236 24.36 -16.85 0.41
N SER A 237 25.05 -17.75 -0.29
CA SER A 237 26.30 -18.34 0.21
C SER A 237 27.39 -17.28 0.43
N GLY A 238 28.32 -17.51 1.36
CA GLY A 238 29.43 -16.57 1.60
C GLY A 238 30.23 -16.26 0.33
N ALA A 239 30.51 -17.30 -0.47
CA ALA A 239 31.19 -17.15 -1.77
C ALA A 239 30.37 -16.29 -2.76
N TRP A 240 29.04 -16.44 -2.79
CA TRP A 240 28.19 -15.59 -3.62
C TRP A 240 28.20 -14.14 -3.13
N GLN A 241 28.11 -13.92 -1.82
CA GLN A 241 28.16 -12.59 -1.21
C GLN A 241 29.46 -11.87 -1.55
N ASP A 242 30.61 -12.55 -1.42
CA ASP A 242 31.94 -11.97 -1.72
C ASP A 242 32.10 -11.55 -3.18
N VAL A 243 31.38 -12.19 -4.11
CA VAL A 243 31.44 -11.89 -5.55
C VAL A 243 30.41 -10.83 -5.96
N HIS A 244 29.18 -10.91 -5.45
CA HIS A 244 28.05 -10.15 -5.97
C HIS A 244 27.65 -8.95 -5.11
N LEU A 245 28.14 -8.84 -3.87
CA LEU A 245 27.81 -7.74 -2.97
C LEU A 245 29.04 -6.89 -2.65
N HIS A 246 28.86 -5.57 -2.75
CA HIS A 246 29.85 -4.59 -2.34
C HIS A 246 29.33 -3.81 -1.14
N GLU A 247 30.09 -3.80 -0.05
CA GLU A 247 29.77 -3.02 1.16
C GLU A 247 30.01 -1.53 0.89
N ASP A 248 28.98 -0.71 1.10
CA ASP A 248 29.10 0.74 1.12
C ASP A 248 29.49 1.18 2.53
N VAL A 249 30.80 1.23 2.77
CA VAL A 249 31.40 1.51 4.09
C VAL A 249 31.02 2.90 4.58
N ASP A 250 30.86 3.87 3.69
CA ASP A 250 30.50 5.26 4.03
C ASP A 250 29.03 5.38 4.45
N ALA A 251 28.18 4.45 4.01
CA ALA A 251 26.77 4.39 4.37
C ALA A 251 26.49 3.65 5.69
N TYR A 252 27.51 3.06 6.32
CA TYR A 252 27.38 2.41 7.62
C TYR A 252 27.00 3.41 8.72
N SER A 253 26.16 2.98 9.64
CA SER A 253 25.84 3.76 10.84
C SER A 253 25.52 2.87 12.03
N TYR A 254 25.91 3.34 13.21
CA TYR A 254 25.58 2.73 14.48
C TYR A 254 24.84 3.75 15.36
N HIS A 255 23.77 3.33 16.00
CA HIS A 255 23.06 4.12 17.00
C HIS A 255 22.37 3.24 18.03
N THR A 256 22.00 3.83 19.16
CA THR A 256 21.28 3.15 20.24
C THR A 256 19.94 3.81 20.54
N GLU A 257 18.92 3.01 20.84
CA GLU A 257 17.63 3.46 21.34
C GLU A 257 17.40 2.82 22.71
N ASP A 258 17.38 3.62 23.78
CA ASP A 258 17.24 3.11 25.15
C ASP A 258 15.83 3.33 25.72
N ASN A 259 15.42 2.45 26.63
CA ASN A 259 14.12 2.44 27.31
C ASN A 259 12.93 2.44 26.33
N VAL A 260 13.08 1.73 25.22
CA VAL A 260 12.02 1.54 24.23
C VAL A 260 11.03 0.51 24.76
N GLN A 261 9.74 0.87 24.78
CA GLN A 261 8.67 -0.08 25.07
C GLN A 261 8.52 -1.04 23.88
N SER A 262 8.70 -2.33 24.13
CA SER A 262 8.58 -3.37 23.10
C SER A 262 7.13 -3.84 22.99
N PRO A 263 6.43 -3.65 21.85
CA PRO A 263 5.06 -4.15 21.68
C PRO A 263 4.96 -5.67 21.89
N GLY A 264 6.02 -6.40 21.53
CA GLY A 264 6.07 -7.86 21.72
C GLY A 264 6.26 -8.30 23.17
N TYR A 265 6.71 -7.40 24.06
CA TYR A 265 6.92 -7.67 25.48
C TYR A 265 6.46 -6.47 26.31
N PRO A 266 5.13 -6.22 26.39
CA PRO A 266 4.59 -5.05 27.10
C PRO A 266 5.13 -4.96 28.53
N GLY A 267 5.54 -3.75 28.94
CA GLY A 267 6.11 -3.49 30.26
C GLY A 267 7.62 -3.75 30.38
N LEU A 268 8.26 -4.44 29.42
CA LEU A 268 9.70 -4.69 29.43
C LEU A 268 10.46 -3.65 28.59
N ASN A 269 11.19 -2.76 29.26
CA ASN A 269 12.06 -1.79 28.62
C ASN A 269 13.17 -2.48 27.82
N THR A 270 13.40 -2.01 26.60
CA THR A 270 14.44 -2.55 25.71
C THR A 270 15.46 -1.47 25.33
N LEU A 271 16.74 -1.84 25.39
CA LEU A 271 17.85 -1.14 24.73
C LEU A 271 18.12 -1.81 23.39
N TYR A 272 17.94 -1.08 22.29
CA TYR A 272 18.35 -1.49 20.96
C TYR A 272 19.71 -0.89 20.61
N CYS A 273 20.66 -1.72 20.19
CA CYS A 273 21.90 -1.30 19.56
C CYS A 273 21.83 -1.68 18.09
N ILE A 274 21.82 -0.69 17.19
CA ILE A 274 21.43 -0.89 15.79
C ILE A 274 22.61 -0.57 14.89
N HIS A 275 23.19 -1.61 14.30
CA HIS A 275 24.08 -1.48 13.15
C HIS A 275 23.20 -1.42 11.89
N GLN A 276 23.35 -0.38 11.09
CA GLN A 276 22.70 -0.27 9.80
C GLN A 276 23.76 -0.22 8.71
N ILE A 277 23.72 -1.19 7.82
CA ILE A 277 24.70 -1.37 6.75
C ILE A 277 24.02 -1.25 5.39
N THR A 278 24.77 -0.87 4.37
CA THR A 278 24.31 -0.82 2.99
C THR A 278 25.20 -1.69 2.12
N LEU A 279 24.58 -2.57 1.35
CA LEU A 279 25.25 -3.46 0.41
C LEU A 279 24.69 -3.17 -0.99
N ARG A 280 25.55 -3.09 -2.00
CA ARG A 280 25.16 -2.88 -3.39
C ARG A 280 25.41 -4.15 -4.19
N VAL A 281 24.41 -4.60 -4.95
CA VAL A 281 24.56 -5.68 -5.92
C VAL A 281 25.43 -5.16 -7.08
N VAL A 282 26.59 -5.79 -7.28
CA VAL A 282 27.58 -5.36 -8.28
C VAL A 282 27.14 -5.76 -9.69
N ASP A 283 26.55 -6.95 -9.82
CA ASP A 283 26.14 -7.54 -11.10
C ASP A 283 24.71 -8.10 -11.01
N PRO A 284 23.68 -7.25 -11.25
CA PRO A 284 22.28 -7.66 -11.18
C PRO A 284 21.90 -8.75 -12.17
N GLU A 285 22.59 -8.86 -13.31
CA GLU A 285 22.30 -9.85 -14.36
C GLU A 285 22.56 -11.29 -13.89
N ASN A 286 23.49 -11.46 -12.94
CA ASN A 286 23.85 -12.75 -12.35
C ASN A 286 23.23 -12.98 -10.96
N ALA A 287 22.22 -12.20 -10.58
CA ALA A 287 21.55 -12.25 -9.27
C ALA A 287 20.08 -12.69 -9.35
N GLN A 288 19.77 -13.62 -10.27
CA GLN A 288 18.42 -14.15 -10.51
C GLN A 288 17.79 -14.81 -9.27
N ASN A 289 18.61 -15.38 -8.39
CA ASN A 289 18.19 -15.98 -7.13
C ASN A 289 17.54 -14.99 -6.14
N VAL A 290 17.71 -13.68 -6.35
CA VAL A 290 17.03 -12.62 -5.61
C VAL A 290 16.13 -11.77 -6.51
N GLY A 291 15.65 -12.33 -7.64
CA GLY A 291 14.70 -11.66 -8.54
C GLY A 291 15.29 -10.58 -9.45
N LEU A 292 16.61 -10.48 -9.56
CA LEU A 292 17.29 -9.52 -10.45
C LEU A 292 17.59 -10.13 -11.83
N PRO A 293 17.75 -9.32 -12.89
CA PRO A 293 17.72 -7.84 -12.91
C PRO A 293 16.30 -7.23 -12.97
N GLN A 294 15.25 -8.04 -13.16
CA GLN A 294 13.89 -7.53 -13.42
C GLN A 294 13.18 -6.97 -12.17
N GLY A 295 13.71 -7.22 -10.97
CA GLY A 295 13.05 -6.84 -9.72
C GLY A 295 11.84 -7.70 -9.38
N GLN A 296 11.84 -8.96 -9.82
CA GLN A 296 10.77 -9.91 -9.55
C GLN A 296 10.69 -10.24 -8.06
N GLU A 297 9.47 -10.47 -7.57
CA GLU A 297 9.26 -10.99 -6.22
C GLU A 297 9.81 -12.42 -6.13
N PHE A 298 10.39 -12.74 -4.98
CA PHE A 298 10.84 -14.09 -4.66
C PHE A 298 10.51 -14.42 -3.22
N ALA A 299 10.50 -15.71 -2.89
CA ALA A 299 10.18 -16.15 -1.54
C ALA A 299 11.32 -16.96 -0.94
N THR A 300 11.48 -16.89 0.37
CA THR A 300 12.42 -17.71 1.13
C THR A 300 11.72 -18.36 2.31
N THR A 301 12.06 -19.61 2.59
CA THR A 301 11.64 -20.26 3.84
C THR A 301 12.78 -20.29 4.84
N GLU A 302 12.49 -19.89 6.06
CA GLU A 302 13.35 -20.04 7.23
C GLU A 302 12.85 -21.24 8.05
N GLY A 303 13.77 -22.15 8.43
CA GLY A 303 13.44 -23.37 9.18
C GLY A 303 12.85 -24.50 8.33
N ASP A 304 12.39 -25.58 8.98
CA ASP A 304 11.65 -26.66 8.33
C ASP A 304 10.18 -26.28 8.06
N PHE A 305 9.99 -25.25 7.24
CA PHE A 305 8.70 -24.92 6.65
C PHE A 305 8.34 -26.00 5.60
N ASN A 306 7.78 -27.11 6.07
CA ASN A 306 7.48 -28.27 5.23
C ASN A 306 6.14 -28.07 4.49
N PHE A 307 6.19 -27.84 3.18
CA PHE A 307 4.99 -27.71 2.33
C PHE A 307 4.27 -29.04 2.08
N ASN A 308 4.84 -30.18 2.48
CA ASN A 308 4.32 -31.49 2.09
C ASN A 308 3.13 -31.98 2.93
N GLY A 309 2.55 -31.16 3.82
CA GLY A 309 1.29 -31.48 4.51
C GLY A 309 1.31 -32.75 5.37
N GLN A 310 2.47 -33.38 5.56
CA GLN A 310 2.72 -34.27 6.70
C GLN A 310 2.83 -33.37 7.92
N HIS A 311 1.68 -32.91 8.38
CA HIS A 311 1.54 -32.38 9.72
C HIS A 311 1.87 -33.55 10.65
N ASP A 312 3.10 -33.59 11.14
CA ASP A 312 3.31 -34.17 12.46
C ASP A 312 2.33 -33.43 13.39
N GLU A 313 1.61 -34.15 14.26
CA GLU A 313 0.63 -33.55 15.19
C GLU A 313 1.21 -32.42 16.06
N ASP A 314 2.54 -32.30 16.07
CA ASP A 314 3.35 -31.36 16.84
C ASP A 314 3.39 -29.92 16.26
N GLY A 315 2.81 -29.68 15.08
CA GLY A 315 2.79 -28.35 14.44
C GLY A 315 4.14 -27.91 13.84
N LEU A 316 4.17 -26.75 13.16
CA LEU A 316 5.42 -26.20 12.63
C LEU A 316 6.30 -25.69 13.79
N PRO A 317 7.62 -25.99 13.79
CA PRO A 317 8.49 -25.55 14.88
C PRO A 317 8.54 -24.03 14.95
N ILE A 318 8.61 -23.49 16.16
CA ILE A 318 8.75 -22.06 16.41
C ILE A 318 9.96 -21.53 15.65
N GLY A 319 9.74 -20.43 14.94
CA GLY A 319 10.75 -19.81 14.08
C GLY A 319 10.65 -20.22 12.61
N SER A 320 9.78 -21.17 12.24
CA SER A 320 9.50 -21.46 10.83
C SER A 320 8.72 -20.32 10.19
N GLN A 321 9.22 -19.76 9.09
CA GLN A 321 8.64 -18.58 8.46
C GLN A 321 8.80 -18.64 6.94
N LEU A 322 7.79 -18.20 6.20
CA LEU A 322 7.89 -17.93 4.77
C LEU A 322 7.92 -16.42 4.57
N ASN A 323 8.94 -15.90 3.91
CA ASN A 323 9.08 -14.48 3.62
C ASN A 323 8.94 -14.26 2.11
N ILE A 324 8.09 -13.31 1.71
CA ILE A 324 8.03 -12.80 0.32
C ILE A 324 8.82 -11.50 0.29
N TRP A 325 9.79 -11.44 -0.62
CA TRP A 325 10.68 -10.32 -0.81
C TRP A 325 10.35 -9.57 -2.10
N MET A 326 10.49 -8.25 -2.06
CA MET A 326 10.25 -7.38 -3.20
C MET A 326 11.33 -6.30 -3.30
N TRP A 327 11.59 -5.84 -4.53
CA TRP A 327 12.39 -4.67 -4.80
C TRP A 327 11.49 -3.44 -4.90
N ALA A 328 11.73 -2.45 -4.05
CA ALA A 328 10.98 -1.19 -4.08
C ALA A 328 11.94 0.00 -4.08
N ARG A 329 11.53 1.09 -4.75
CA ARG A 329 12.33 2.32 -4.74
C ARG A 329 12.42 2.85 -3.32
N ASP A 330 13.64 3.10 -2.87
CA ASP A 330 13.81 3.75 -1.58
C ASP A 330 13.18 5.14 -1.66
N LYS A 331 12.29 5.44 -0.71
CA LYS A 331 11.86 6.82 -0.55
C LYS A 331 13.03 7.50 0.16
N PRO A 332 13.78 8.42 -0.48
CA PRO A 332 14.96 9.00 0.13
C PRO A 332 14.59 9.55 1.50
N THR A 333 15.11 8.88 2.54
CA THR A 333 15.03 9.37 3.90
C THR A 333 15.98 10.56 3.93
N VAL A 334 15.45 11.77 3.88
CA VAL A 334 16.25 12.99 3.94
C VAL A 334 16.95 13.00 5.30
N LYS A 335 18.17 12.47 5.36
CA LYS A 335 19.05 12.64 6.53
C LYS A 335 19.28 14.15 6.64
N PRO A 336 18.89 14.81 7.74
CA PRO A 336 19.23 16.21 7.94
C PRO A 336 20.75 16.32 7.88
N ALA A 337 21.26 17.10 6.93
CA ALA A 337 22.70 17.28 6.76
C ALA A 337 23.26 17.83 8.09
N ALA A 338 24.20 17.10 8.69
CA ALA A 338 24.97 17.60 9.81
C ALA A 338 25.79 18.79 9.29
N VAL A 339 25.30 20.00 9.54
CA VAL A 339 26.06 21.22 9.31
C VAL A 339 27.23 21.17 10.29
N ALA A 340 28.43 20.88 9.77
CA ALA A 340 29.66 21.02 10.52
C ALA A 340 29.79 22.50 10.93
N LEU A 341 29.59 22.77 12.22
CA LEU A 341 29.84 24.07 12.80
C LEU A 341 31.35 24.37 12.68
N PRO A 342 31.75 25.61 12.32
CA PRO A 342 33.12 26.05 12.45
C PRO A 342 33.55 25.97 13.92
N GLU A 343 34.76 25.49 14.20
CA GLU A 343 35.37 25.57 15.52
C GLU A 343 35.39 27.03 15.98
N GLU A 344 34.62 27.35 17.03
CA GLU A 344 34.54 28.70 17.58
C GLU A 344 35.41 28.86 18.83
N VAL A 345 36.14 29.98 18.82
CA VAL A 345 37.03 30.50 19.84
C VAL A 345 36.25 30.83 21.13
N LYS A 346 36.85 30.46 22.28
CA LYS A 346 36.35 30.72 23.64
C LYS A 346 35.99 32.19 23.88
N GLY A 347 34.75 32.46 24.32
CA GLY A 347 34.30 33.76 24.82
C GLY A 347 32.99 33.68 25.61
N GLU A 348 32.86 34.51 26.64
CA GLU A 348 31.95 34.42 27.79
C GLU A 348 30.43 34.46 27.57
N SER A 349 29.76 33.90 28.58
CA SER A 349 28.33 33.83 28.88
C SER A 349 27.56 35.15 28.77
N THR A 350 26.43 35.13 28.06
CA THR A 350 25.17 35.73 28.53
C THR A 350 23.96 34.97 27.96
N ALA A 351 23.05 34.58 28.85
CA ALA A 351 21.78 33.96 28.51
C ALA A 351 20.73 35.01 28.13
N ARG A 352 20.08 34.89 26.94
CA ARG A 352 18.61 34.79 26.74
C ARG A 352 18.25 34.89 25.24
N ALA A 353 17.43 33.94 24.79
CA ALA A 353 16.55 33.96 23.62
C ALA A 353 17.18 34.16 22.22
N VAL A 354 17.11 33.14 21.37
CA VAL A 354 16.10 32.99 20.30
C VAL A 354 16.31 31.61 19.69
N ALA A 355 15.35 30.73 19.95
CA ALA A 355 15.21 29.43 19.31
C ALA A 355 14.37 29.61 18.04
N THR A 356 15.03 29.76 16.89
CA THR A 356 14.41 29.55 15.57
C THR A 356 15.51 29.25 14.58
N ASN A 357 15.39 28.09 13.92
CA ASN A 357 15.92 27.70 12.60
C ASN A 357 16.46 26.27 12.62
N ALA A 358 15.54 25.31 12.72
CA ALA A 358 15.77 23.91 12.37
C ALA A 358 14.44 23.25 11.96
N THR A 359 13.77 23.83 10.96
CA THR A 359 12.51 23.33 10.40
C THR A 359 12.50 23.62 8.90
N GLU A 360 13.43 23.02 8.16
CA GLU A 360 13.31 22.96 6.70
C GLU A 360 12.63 21.65 6.30
N ALA A 361 11.31 21.80 6.21
CA ALA A 361 10.35 21.04 5.42
C ALA A 361 10.25 19.53 5.70
N GLN A 362 9.64 19.21 6.85
CA GLN A 362 8.48 18.32 6.78
C GLN A 362 7.71 18.70 5.51
N ARG A 363 7.65 17.80 4.52
CA ARG A 363 6.75 17.96 3.38
C ARG A 363 5.38 18.18 4.01
N THR A 364 4.92 19.43 4.06
CA THR A 364 3.54 19.73 4.37
C THR A 364 2.79 19.09 3.23
N ILE A 365 2.30 17.89 3.50
CA ILE A 365 1.52 17.09 2.57
C ILE A 365 0.36 18.01 2.17
N LYS A 366 0.42 18.51 0.93
CA LYS A 366 -0.47 19.54 0.40
C LYS A 366 -1.85 18.94 0.10
N ARG A 367 -2.56 18.59 1.17
CA ARG A 367 -3.91 17.98 1.18
C ARG A 367 -4.99 19.05 1.35
N VAL A 368 -6.14 18.80 0.76
CA VAL A 368 -7.35 19.57 1.03
C VAL A 368 -7.85 19.21 2.44
N PRO A 369 -8.18 20.19 3.30
CA PRO A 369 -8.83 19.92 4.57
C PRO A 369 -10.15 19.17 4.36
N LEU A 370 -10.43 18.16 5.18
CA LEU A 370 -11.74 17.51 5.14
C LEU A 370 -12.84 18.53 5.48
N PRO A 371 -13.96 18.58 4.76
CA PRO A 371 -14.98 19.58 5.03
C PRO A 371 -15.57 19.42 6.44
N ALA A 372 -15.53 20.48 7.24
CA ALA A 372 -15.98 20.44 8.64
C ALA A 372 -17.46 20.06 8.81
N LEU A 373 -18.31 20.46 7.85
CA LEU A 373 -19.73 20.10 7.83
C LEU A 373 -19.97 18.60 7.69
N THR A 374 -19.02 17.88 7.07
CA THR A 374 -19.21 16.47 6.79
C THR A 374 -18.93 15.57 7.99
N ALA A 375 -18.14 16.04 8.96
CA ALA A 375 -17.98 15.36 10.25
C ALA A 375 -19.31 15.22 11.01
N GLN A 376 -20.20 16.23 10.90
CA GLN A 376 -21.54 16.17 11.50
C GLN A 376 -22.46 15.21 10.71
N ALA A 377 -22.39 15.24 9.38
CA ALA A 377 -23.17 14.35 8.52
C ALA A 377 -22.85 12.86 8.77
N LEU A 378 -21.58 12.54 9.08
CA LEU A 378 -21.13 11.19 9.44
C LEU A 378 -21.80 10.65 10.69
N HIS A 379 -21.97 11.48 11.72
CA HIS A 379 -22.62 11.05 12.95
C HIS A 379 -24.08 10.63 12.70
N SER A 380 -24.81 11.38 11.86
CA SER A 380 -26.16 11.03 11.42
C SER A 380 -26.19 9.83 10.47
N LEU A 381 -25.11 9.58 9.73
CA LEU A 381 -24.98 8.42 8.84
C LEU A 381 -24.85 7.13 9.65
N LYS A 382 -23.97 7.14 10.66
CA LYS A 382 -23.71 6.00 11.54
C LYS A 382 -24.96 5.55 12.28
N SER A 383 -25.74 6.50 12.81
CA SER A 383 -27.00 6.15 13.50
C SER A 383 -28.02 5.48 12.58
N ARG A 384 -28.03 5.84 11.28
CA ARG A 384 -28.89 5.20 10.27
C ARG A 384 -28.37 3.83 9.84
N MET A 385 -27.05 3.67 9.71
CA MET A 385 -26.44 2.39 9.34
C MET A 385 -26.68 1.26 10.36
N GLY A 386 -26.91 1.59 11.64
CA GLY A 386 -27.28 0.59 12.65
C GLY A 386 -28.68 -0.02 12.47
N GLN A 387 -29.52 0.54 11.59
CA GLN A 387 -30.86 0.03 11.33
C GLN A 387 -30.82 -1.06 10.24
N ARG A 388 -31.06 -2.32 10.64
CA ARG A 388 -30.94 -3.56 9.85
C ARG A 388 -32.02 -3.78 8.77
N ASN A 389 -32.37 -2.76 8.00
CA ASN A 389 -33.17 -3.00 6.79
C ASN A 389 -32.21 -3.26 5.64
N GLU A 390 -31.88 -4.54 5.41
CA GLU A 390 -31.08 -4.96 4.26
C GLU A 390 -31.81 -4.53 2.98
N LYS A 391 -31.24 -3.55 2.27
CA LYS A 391 -31.80 -3.02 1.03
C LYS A 391 -30.75 -3.18 -0.08
N PRO A 392 -31.10 -3.81 -1.22
CA PRO A 392 -30.16 -4.02 -2.31
C PRO A 392 -29.79 -2.70 -3.01
N PRO A 393 -28.68 -2.68 -3.76
CA PRO A 393 -27.66 -3.72 -3.85
C PRO A 393 -26.57 -3.57 -2.76
N SER A 394 -26.54 -2.43 -2.07
CA SER A 394 -25.71 -2.18 -0.89
C SER A 394 -26.50 -1.34 0.10
N THR A 395 -26.74 -1.89 1.29
CA THR A 395 -27.46 -1.21 2.38
C THR A 395 -26.74 0.06 2.81
N ALA A 396 -25.40 0.03 2.86
CA ALA A 396 -24.60 1.16 3.27
C ALA A 396 -24.69 2.32 2.25
N LEU A 397 -24.52 2.02 0.96
CA LEU A 397 -24.64 3.04 -0.11
C LEU A 397 -26.03 3.68 -0.09
N ARG A 398 -27.08 2.86 -0.01
CA ARG A 398 -28.45 3.36 0.00
C ARG A 398 -28.70 4.23 1.22
N ASN A 399 -28.38 3.77 2.43
CA ASN A 399 -28.58 4.55 3.65
C ASN A 399 -27.75 5.85 3.63
N ALA A 400 -26.59 5.81 2.99
CA ALA A 400 -25.71 6.97 2.91
C ALA A 400 -26.29 8.08 2.04
N LEU A 401 -26.86 7.71 0.89
CA LEU A 401 -27.39 8.63 -0.12
C LEU A 401 -28.91 8.78 -0.10
N GLU A 402 -29.62 8.12 0.82
CA GLU A 402 -31.08 8.26 0.99
C GLU A 402 -31.44 9.74 1.23
N ASP A 403 -32.38 10.23 0.43
CA ASP A 403 -32.85 11.63 0.38
C ASP A 403 -31.81 12.69 0.00
N LYS A 404 -30.60 12.28 -0.40
CA LYS A 404 -29.58 13.19 -0.92
C LYS A 404 -29.88 13.55 -2.36
N LYS A 405 -29.55 14.79 -2.74
CA LYS A 405 -29.69 15.31 -4.09
C LYS A 405 -28.47 16.12 -4.45
N THR A 406 -28.07 16.02 -5.71
CA THR A 406 -27.03 16.87 -6.29
C THR A 406 -27.57 18.29 -6.45
N ASP A 407 -26.83 19.29 -5.97
CA ASP A 407 -27.20 20.69 -6.21
C ASP A 407 -26.81 21.09 -7.64
N TRP A 408 -27.66 20.72 -8.59
CA TRP A 408 -27.44 20.99 -10.01
C TRP A 408 -27.32 22.47 -10.36
N ASN A 409 -27.86 23.38 -9.54
CA ASN A 409 -27.71 24.80 -9.79
C ASN A 409 -26.27 25.23 -9.52
N THR A 410 -25.68 24.75 -8.42
CA THR A 410 -24.27 24.95 -8.10
C THR A 410 -23.38 24.25 -9.14
N VAL A 411 -23.64 22.99 -9.51
CA VAL A 411 -22.83 22.28 -10.51
C VAL A 411 -22.81 22.99 -11.88
N ARG A 412 -23.97 23.46 -12.36
CA ARG A 412 -24.05 24.26 -13.60
C ARG A 412 -23.33 25.60 -13.48
N ARG A 413 -23.41 26.26 -12.32
CA ARG A 413 -22.65 27.48 -12.03
C ARG A 413 -21.15 27.21 -12.08
N MET A 414 -20.67 26.12 -11.47
CA MET A 414 -19.26 25.70 -11.53
C MET A 414 -18.80 25.58 -12.98
N ALA A 415 -19.52 24.78 -13.78
CA ALA A 415 -19.22 24.54 -15.18
C ALA A 415 -19.14 25.83 -16.01
N ARG A 416 -20.07 26.78 -15.84
CA ARG A 416 -20.02 28.07 -16.57
C ARG A 416 -18.89 28.98 -16.11
N SER A 417 -18.53 28.91 -14.83
CA SER A 417 -17.65 29.89 -14.18
C SER A 417 -16.18 29.50 -14.25
N MET A 418 -15.82 28.27 -14.63
CA MET A 418 -14.41 27.82 -14.67
C MET A 418 -13.49 28.69 -15.54
N LEU A 419 -13.99 29.34 -16.59
CA LEU A 419 -13.20 30.29 -17.40
C LEU A 419 -13.24 31.74 -16.88
N ASP A 420 -14.02 32.05 -15.83
CA ASP A 420 -14.01 33.36 -15.19
C ASP A 420 -12.75 33.50 -14.30
N PRO A 421 -11.89 34.50 -14.54
CA PRO A 421 -10.72 34.76 -13.67
C PRO A 421 -11.08 34.99 -12.19
N LYS A 422 -12.31 35.42 -11.87
CA LYS A 422 -12.79 35.65 -10.49
C LYS A 422 -13.28 34.38 -9.79
N TYR A 423 -13.45 33.29 -10.53
CA TYR A 423 -13.83 31.99 -10.01
C TYR A 423 -12.58 31.18 -9.69
N THR A 424 -12.14 31.25 -8.44
CA THR A 424 -10.89 30.68 -7.94
C THR A 424 -11.02 29.18 -7.64
N LEU A 425 -9.87 28.50 -7.45
CA LEU A 425 -9.87 27.09 -7.05
C LEU A 425 -10.54 26.88 -5.68
N ASP A 426 -10.38 27.81 -4.74
CA ASP A 426 -11.07 27.77 -3.45
C ASP A 426 -12.60 27.75 -3.59
N LYS A 427 -13.16 28.64 -4.42
CA LYS A 427 -14.61 28.65 -4.71
C LYS A 427 -15.05 27.37 -5.39
N PHE A 428 -14.25 26.87 -6.32
CA PHE A 428 -14.52 25.59 -6.97
C PHE A 428 -14.53 24.43 -5.96
N ASN A 429 -13.56 24.40 -5.05
CA ASN A 429 -13.47 23.41 -3.98
C ASN A 429 -14.67 23.48 -3.02
N GLN A 430 -15.11 24.68 -2.66
CA GLN A 430 -16.32 24.86 -1.84
C GLN A 430 -17.57 24.37 -2.58
N ASP A 431 -17.71 24.70 -3.86
CA ASP A 431 -18.86 24.29 -4.67
C ASP A 431 -18.91 22.77 -4.91
N LEU A 432 -17.80 22.03 -4.76
CA LEU A 432 -17.80 20.55 -4.87
C LEU A 432 -18.68 19.86 -3.82
N SER A 433 -19.04 20.54 -2.72
CA SER A 433 -20.05 20.02 -1.78
C SER A 433 -21.45 19.86 -2.42
N ALA A 434 -21.64 20.29 -3.67
CA ALA A 434 -22.84 20.02 -4.44
C ALA A 434 -23.02 18.53 -4.80
N PHE A 435 -21.95 17.73 -4.73
CA PHE A 435 -21.96 16.28 -4.99
C PHE A 435 -22.04 15.49 -3.68
N PRO A 436 -23.21 14.93 -3.32
CA PRO A 436 -23.35 14.16 -2.07
C PRO A 436 -22.49 12.89 -2.03
N GLU A 437 -22.06 12.37 -3.19
CA GLU A 437 -21.21 11.18 -3.27
C GLU A 437 -19.81 11.40 -2.69
N LEU A 438 -19.33 12.65 -2.62
CA LEU A 438 -18.03 12.96 -2.00
C LEU A 438 -18.03 12.75 -0.48
N ASP A 439 -19.19 12.80 0.17
CA ASP A 439 -19.33 12.54 1.61
C ASP A 439 -19.07 11.05 1.94
N LEU A 440 -19.15 10.15 0.95
CA LEU A 440 -18.95 8.71 1.13
C LEU A 440 -17.52 8.37 1.55
N TYR A 441 -16.53 9.15 1.13
CA TYR A 441 -15.12 8.97 1.50
C TYR A 441 -14.82 9.27 2.97
N LEU A 442 -15.82 9.48 3.81
CA LEU A 442 -15.61 9.82 5.22
C LEU A 442 -16.12 8.73 6.16
N LEU A 443 -16.72 7.67 5.61
CA LEU A 443 -17.37 6.60 6.37
C LEU A 443 -16.45 5.84 7.35
N GLU A 444 -15.14 5.81 7.14
CA GLU A 444 -14.19 4.93 7.88
C GLU A 444 -13.66 5.50 9.20
N GLN A 445 -13.77 6.81 9.45
CA GLN A 445 -12.93 7.49 10.46
C GLN A 445 -13.04 7.01 11.93
N ASP A 446 -14.02 6.18 12.34
CA ASP A 446 -14.11 5.72 13.74
C ASP A 446 -14.22 4.19 13.94
N ILE A 447 -14.16 3.35 12.90
CA ILE A 447 -14.27 1.89 13.10
C ILE A 447 -13.03 1.34 13.85
N GLY A 448 -11.92 2.08 13.84
CA GLY A 448 -10.67 1.72 14.53
C GLY A 448 -10.66 1.88 16.07
N SER A 449 -11.72 2.42 16.69
CA SER A 449 -11.72 2.67 18.14
C SER A 449 -12.34 1.55 18.99
N THR A 450 -12.94 0.53 18.36
CA THR A 450 -13.55 -0.62 19.06
C THR A 450 -13.03 -1.95 18.53
N GLY A 451 -11.71 -2.18 18.66
CA GLY A 451 -11.09 -3.46 19.04
C GLY A 451 -11.37 -4.76 18.25
N GLY A 452 -11.94 -4.73 17.05
CA GLY A 452 -12.17 -5.93 16.24
C GLY A 452 -11.08 -6.14 15.17
N PRO A 453 -10.39 -7.29 15.09
CA PRO A 453 -9.35 -7.57 14.10
C PRO A 453 -9.84 -7.74 12.63
N ASN A 454 -11.14 -7.58 12.37
CA ASN A 454 -11.75 -7.68 11.02
C ASN A 454 -12.24 -6.32 10.49
N ALA A 455 -11.58 -5.21 10.85
CA ALA A 455 -11.99 -3.89 10.38
C ALA A 455 -11.93 -3.81 8.84
N ALA A 456 -13.06 -3.45 8.23
CA ALA A 456 -13.28 -3.36 6.79
C ALA A 456 -12.10 -2.71 6.07
N GLY A 457 -11.33 -3.52 5.33
CA GLY A 457 -10.22 -3.05 4.51
C GLY A 457 -10.71 -2.27 3.29
N ILE A 458 -9.76 -1.67 2.59
CA ILE A 458 -9.97 -1.06 1.27
C ILE A 458 -9.22 -1.93 0.28
N ASN A 459 -9.88 -2.38 -0.79
CA ASN A 459 -9.28 -3.23 -1.82
C ASN A 459 -8.06 -2.60 -2.54
N SER A 460 -7.86 -1.28 -2.44
CA SER A 460 -6.77 -0.56 -3.12
C SER A 460 -5.43 -0.52 -2.35
N GLY A 461 -5.40 -1.00 -1.10
CA GLY A 461 -4.21 -0.89 -0.23
C GLY A 461 -3.86 0.54 0.20
N ARG A 462 -4.80 1.49 0.04
CA ARG A 462 -4.69 2.89 0.49
C ARG A 462 -5.65 3.13 1.64
N THR A 463 -5.62 4.32 2.25
CA THR A 463 -6.65 4.75 3.21
C THR A 463 -7.81 5.45 2.49
N ILE A 464 -9.03 5.48 3.04
CA ILE A 464 -10.14 6.19 2.35
C ILE A 464 -9.79 7.67 2.23
N GLY A 465 -9.11 8.23 3.25
CA GLY A 465 -8.61 9.60 3.21
C GLY A 465 -7.68 9.87 2.03
N ASP A 466 -6.90 8.89 1.57
CA ASP A 466 -6.09 9.05 0.36
C ASP A 466 -6.94 9.01 -0.91
N GLU A 467 -7.94 8.14 -1.00
CA GLU A 467 -8.86 8.07 -2.15
C GLU A 467 -9.69 9.36 -2.29
N TYR A 468 -10.11 9.96 -1.18
CA TYR A 468 -10.71 11.30 -1.17
C TYR A 468 -9.77 12.33 -1.81
N GLN A 469 -8.52 12.39 -1.35
CA GLN A 469 -7.54 13.38 -1.83
C GLN A 469 -7.24 13.20 -3.31
N ARG A 470 -7.25 11.95 -3.82
CA ARG A 470 -7.08 11.66 -5.24
C ARG A 470 -8.25 12.14 -6.08
N THR A 471 -9.47 11.86 -5.61
CA THR A 471 -10.70 12.33 -6.25
C THR A 471 -10.70 13.86 -6.32
N MET A 472 -10.31 14.54 -5.24
CA MET A 472 -10.13 16.00 -5.25
C MET A 472 -9.04 16.45 -6.23
N GLY A 473 -7.94 15.70 -6.34
CA GLY A 473 -6.89 15.93 -7.33
C GLY A 473 -7.41 15.85 -8.77
N ALA A 474 -8.30 14.90 -9.06
CA ALA A 474 -8.93 14.77 -10.37
C ALA A 474 -9.84 15.96 -10.69
N PHE A 475 -10.64 16.43 -9.73
CA PHE A 475 -11.42 17.66 -9.88
C PHE A 475 -10.55 18.88 -10.15
N PHE A 476 -9.44 19.03 -9.44
CA PHE A 476 -8.53 20.16 -9.63
C PHE A 476 -7.82 20.08 -10.99
N ALA A 477 -7.47 18.88 -11.45
CA ALA A 477 -6.95 18.67 -12.80
C ALA A 477 -7.95 19.13 -13.88
N ILE A 478 -9.25 18.82 -13.74
CA ILE A 478 -10.30 19.33 -14.64
C ILE A 478 -10.31 20.86 -14.64
N TYR A 479 -10.35 21.47 -13.46
CA TYR A 479 -10.37 22.93 -13.30
C TYR A 479 -9.15 23.59 -13.98
N TRP A 480 -7.95 23.04 -13.80
CA TRP A 480 -6.74 23.57 -14.42
C TRP A 480 -6.67 23.34 -15.92
N MET A 481 -7.07 22.16 -16.42
CA MET A 481 -7.06 21.85 -17.85
C MET A 481 -8.00 22.74 -18.66
N VAL A 482 -9.13 23.14 -18.09
CA VAL A 482 -10.06 24.07 -18.75
C VAL A 482 -9.48 25.49 -18.81
N ARG A 483 -8.58 25.83 -17.89
CA ARG A 483 -7.98 27.16 -17.71
C ARG A 483 -6.58 27.29 -18.30
N LEU A 484 -6.21 26.48 -19.29
CA LEU A 484 -4.87 26.51 -19.90
C LEU A 484 -4.47 27.85 -20.53
N SER A 485 -5.44 28.69 -20.92
CA SER A 485 -5.21 30.06 -21.42
C SER A 485 -5.09 31.11 -20.31
N LEU A 486 -5.34 30.74 -19.06
CA LEU A 486 -5.29 31.61 -17.89
C LEU A 486 -4.12 31.18 -16.98
N ASP A 487 -4.43 30.57 -15.84
CA ASP A 487 -3.51 30.15 -14.80
C ASP A 487 -3.45 28.62 -14.65
N GLY A 488 -4.17 27.87 -15.49
CA GLY A 488 -4.29 26.42 -15.40
C GLY A 488 -2.95 25.69 -15.53
N LYS A 489 -2.05 26.16 -16.41
CA LYS A 489 -0.71 25.56 -16.57
C LYS A 489 0.12 25.66 -15.28
N ASP A 490 0.07 26.81 -14.62
CA ASP A 490 0.77 27.04 -13.36
C ASP A 490 0.17 26.14 -12.26
N GLY A 491 -1.16 26.12 -12.12
CA GLY A 491 -1.84 25.29 -11.12
C GLY A 491 -1.58 23.80 -11.32
N PHE A 492 -1.64 23.32 -12.56
CA PHE A 492 -1.35 21.93 -12.91
C PHE A 492 0.09 21.54 -12.56
N CYS A 493 1.08 22.42 -12.82
CA CYS A 493 2.50 22.11 -12.62
C CYS A 493 2.99 22.32 -11.18
N PHE A 494 2.49 23.34 -10.49
CA PHE A 494 3.05 23.80 -9.21
C PHE A 494 2.04 23.76 -8.06
N GLY A 495 0.76 23.52 -8.34
CA GLY A 495 -0.30 23.57 -7.34
C GLY A 495 -0.66 24.99 -6.92
N VAL A 496 -1.06 25.16 -5.66
CA VAL A 496 -1.50 26.43 -5.09
C VAL A 496 -0.77 26.81 -3.81
N ASP A 497 -0.75 28.10 -3.51
CA ASP A 497 -0.27 28.67 -2.25
C ASP A 497 -1.32 28.51 -1.13
N ASP A 498 -1.00 29.01 0.07
CA ASP A 498 -1.91 28.99 1.23
C ASP A 498 -3.20 29.79 1.01
N ASN A 499 -3.23 30.67 0.01
CA ASN A 499 -4.40 31.45 -0.39
C ASN A 499 -5.14 30.85 -1.58
N TRP A 500 -4.86 29.57 -1.92
CA TRP A 500 -5.46 28.84 -3.03
C TRP A 500 -5.22 29.49 -4.41
N LYS A 501 -4.18 30.30 -4.54
CA LYS A 501 -3.77 30.90 -5.81
C LYS A 501 -2.75 30.01 -6.49
N PRO A 502 -2.86 29.80 -7.82
CA PRO A 502 -1.84 29.05 -8.57
C PRO A 502 -0.45 29.63 -8.36
N ILE A 503 0.49 28.78 -7.95
CA ILE A 503 1.88 29.18 -7.74
C ILE A 503 2.49 29.47 -9.12
N LYS A 504 2.82 30.73 -9.36
CA LYS A 504 3.44 31.14 -10.62
C LYS A 504 4.83 30.55 -10.76
N ALA A 505 5.16 30.07 -11.95
CA ALA A 505 6.47 29.48 -12.24
C ALA A 505 7.62 30.40 -11.75
N ASN A 506 7.58 31.69 -12.04
CA ASN A 506 8.63 32.65 -11.66
C ASN A 506 8.66 33.10 -10.18
N SER A 507 7.76 32.59 -9.33
CA SER A 507 7.66 32.98 -7.92
C SER A 507 8.78 32.38 -7.07
N ASN A 508 9.08 33.02 -5.94
CA ASN A 508 10.00 32.43 -4.95
C ASN A 508 9.43 31.16 -4.32
N GLU A 509 8.11 31.02 -4.28
CA GLU A 509 7.45 29.83 -3.77
C GLU A 509 7.68 28.62 -4.69
N ALA A 510 7.57 28.81 -6.02
CA ALA A 510 7.88 27.75 -6.98
C ALA A 510 9.31 27.19 -6.82
N LYS A 511 10.28 28.05 -6.46
CA LYS A 511 11.67 27.67 -6.21
C LYS A 511 11.84 26.80 -4.95
N ARG A 512 10.88 26.86 -4.02
CA ARG A 512 10.89 26.08 -2.77
C ARG A 512 10.18 24.74 -2.90
N LEU A 513 9.49 24.49 -4.02
CA LEU A 513 8.76 23.24 -4.23
C LEU A 513 9.71 22.05 -4.40
N PHE A 514 9.22 20.87 -4.06
CA PHE A 514 9.96 19.64 -4.30
C PHE A 514 10.08 19.37 -5.81
N GLN A 515 11.30 19.04 -6.26
CA GLN A 515 11.64 18.76 -7.66
C GLN A 515 11.22 19.89 -8.63
N THR A 516 11.45 21.13 -8.24
CA THR A 516 11.14 22.32 -9.05
C THR A 516 11.62 22.22 -10.51
N ASP A 517 12.82 21.70 -10.77
CA ASP A 517 13.35 21.57 -12.14
C ASP A 517 12.48 20.67 -13.03
N LYS A 518 11.94 19.57 -12.49
CA LYS A 518 11.01 18.72 -13.23
C LYS A 518 9.69 19.43 -13.52
N ARG A 519 9.18 20.20 -12.55
CA ARG A 519 7.95 20.99 -12.73
C ARG A 519 8.11 22.02 -13.84
N TYR A 520 9.25 22.72 -13.86
CA TYR A 520 9.58 23.62 -14.97
C TYR A 520 9.76 22.90 -16.30
N ALA A 521 10.43 21.75 -16.30
CA ALA A 521 10.62 20.95 -17.50
C ALA A 521 9.26 20.51 -18.07
N PHE A 522 8.32 20.07 -17.23
CA PHE A 522 6.97 19.73 -17.64
C PHE A 522 6.20 20.96 -18.16
N LEU A 523 6.26 22.10 -17.45
CA LEU A 523 5.64 23.35 -17.90
C LEU A 523 6.12 23.74 -19.31
N LYS A 524 7.42 23.65 -19.55
CA LYS A 524 8.05 24.05 -20.81
C LYS A 524 7.80 23.05 -21.94
N ASN A 525 7.87 21.75 -21.65
CA ASN A 525 7.89 20.70 -22.67
C ASN A 525 6.53 19.99 -22.84
N GLY A 526 5.57 20.23 -21.96
CA GLY A 526 4.21 19.68 -22.07
C GLY A 526 3.51 20.22 -23.32
N ARG A 527 2.89 19.33 -24.10
CA ARG A 527 2.11 19.71 -25.28
C ARG A 527 0.72 20.21 -24.90
N TRP A 528 0.67 21.40 -24.29
CA TRP A 528 -0.55 22.01 -23.78
C TRP A 528 -1.66 22.21 -24.81
N ASP A 529 -1.32 22.36 -26.09
CA ASP A 529 -2.32 22.48 -27.15
C ASP A 529 -3.01 21.14 -27.43
N ASP A 530 -2.34 20.00 -27.22
CA ASP A 530 -2.95 18.68 -27.37
C ASP A 530 -3.92 18.39 -26.22
N PHE A 531 -3.60 18.81 -24.98
CA PHE A 531 -4.57 18.80 -23.87
C PHE A 531 -5.83 19.60 -24.23
N ARG A 532 -5.65 20.79 -24.83
CA ARG A 532 -6.77 21.64 -25.23
C ARG A 532 -7.57 20.99 -26.36
N ARG A 533 -6.89 20.42 -27.35
CA ARG A 533 -7.51 19.70 -28.46
C ARG A 533 -8.35 18.53 -27.94
N LEU A 534 -7.85 17.77 -26.98
CA LEU A 534 -8.60 16.70 -26.34
C LEU A 534 -9.89 17.20 -25.68
N LEU A 535 -9.87 18.37 -25.01
CA LEU A 535 -11.07 18.99 -24.46
C LEU A 535 -12.06 19.47 -25.54
N LEU A 536 -11.58 19.92 -26.70
CA LEU A 536 -12.42 20.28 -27.85
C LEU A 536 -13.04 19.03 -28.48
N ASP A 537 -12.24 17.97 -28.68
CA ASP A 537 -12.67 16.70 -29.24
C ASP A 537 -13.69 16.00 -28.33
N ALA A 538 -13.54 16.12 -27.01
CA ALA A 538 -14.51 15.65 -26.02
C ALA A 538 -15.81 16.47 -25.97
N GLY A 539 -15.85 17.60 -26.69
CA GLY A 539 -16.97 18.55 -26.70
C GLY A 539 -17.13 19.32 -25.39
N ILE A 540 -16.11 19.33 -24.51
CA ILE A 540 -16.10 20.08 -23.25
C ILE A 540 -15.85 21.56 -23.51
N LEU A 541 -14.96 21.86 -24.45
CA LEU A 541 -14.73 23.20 -24.97
C LEU A 541 -15.32 23.34 -26.37
N THR A 542 -15.66 24.57 -26.72
CA THR A 542 -16.05 24.99 -28.07
C THR A 542 -15.29 26.24 -28.45
N GLU A 543 -14.96 26.38 -29.73
CA GLU A 543 -14.34 27.59 -30.26
C GLU A 543 -15.37 28.71 -30.40
N GLY A 544 -15.07 29.87 -29.83
CA GLY A 544 -15.85 31.09 -29.98
C GLY A 544 -15.51 31.84 -31.27
N ARG A 545 -16.40 32.73 -31.70
CA ARG A 545 -16.24 33.53 -32.94
C ARG A 545 -14.96 34.36 -33.02
N TRP A 546 -14.30 34.63 -31.89
CA TRP A 546 -13.11 35.48 -31.76
C TRP A 546 -11.85 34.71 -31.35
N GLY A 547 -11.81 33.39 -31.56
CA GLY A 547 -10.67 32.54 -31.19
C GLY A 547 -10.52 32.29 -29.68
N GLY A 548 -11.46 32.78 -28.86
CA GLY A 548 -11.59 32.39 -27.46
C GLY A 548 -12.29 31.04 -27.31
N TYR A 549 -12.21 30.44 -26.12
CA TYR A 549 -12.89 29.18 -25.81
C TYR A 549 -14.12 29.41 -24.94
N LYS A 550 -15.15 28.58 -25.13
CA LYS A 550 -16.34 28.55 -24.28
C LYS A 550 -16.57 27.13 -23.78
N ILE A 551 -16.92 26.98 -22.51
CA ILE A 551 -17.29 25.69 -21.93
C ILE A 551 -18.67 25.28 -22.45
N ASN A 552 -18.76 24.04 -22.93
CA ASN A 552 -20.02 23.33 -23.10
C ASN A 552 -20.48 22.85 -21.73
N GLU A 553 -21.41 23.59 -21.13
CA GLU A 553 -21.92 23.34 -19.79
C GLU A 553 -22.40 21.91 -19.61
N LYS A 554 -23.23 21.40 -20.53
CA LYS A 554 -23.81 20.05 -20.45
C LYS A 554 -22.70 19.00 -20.31
N ARG A 555 -21.71 19.06 -21.19
CA ARG A 555 -20.61 18.09 -21.22
C ARG A 555 -19.68 18.18 -20.01
N MET A 556 -19.41 19.41 -19.54
CA MET A 556 -18.64 19.63 -18.33
C MET A 556 -19.36 19.07 -17.10
N VAL A 557 -20.67 19.27 -17.01
CA VAL A 557 -21.51 18.74 -15.93
C VAL A 557 -21.43 17.21 -15.91
N SER A 558 -21.49 16.54 -17.06
CA SER A 558 -21.35 15.08 -17.14
C SER A 558 -19.97 14.61 -16.64
N LEU A 559 -18.88 15.30 -17.00
CA LEU A 559 -17.53 14.96 -16.54
C LEU A 559 -17.38 15.12 -15.02
N LEU A 560 -17.93 16.20 -14.46
CA LEU A 560 -17.88 16.45 -13.01
C LEU A 560 -18.68 15.40 -12.23
N ALA A 561 -19.88 15.06 -12.70
CA ALA A 561 -20.70 14.00 -12.13
C ALA A 561 -19.99 12.65 -12.18
N LEU A 562 -19.37 12.32 -13.32
CA LEU A 562 -18.57 11.10 -13.46
C LEU A 562 -17.43 11.05 -12.44
N THR A 563 -16.68 12.14 -12.32
CA THR A 563 -15.54 12.23 -11.40
C THR A 563 -15.97 12.02 -9.95
N ALA A 564 -17.15 12.55 -9.56
CA ALA A 564 -17.71 12.39 -8.22
C ALA A 564 -18.01 10.93 -7.86
N ILE A 565 -18.46 10.14 -8.84
CA ILE A 565 -18.95 8.77 -8.60
C ILE A 565 -17.93 7.68 -8.93
N HIS A 566 -16.93 7.93 -9.78
CA HIS A 566 -16.16 6.83 -10.38
C HIS A 566 -15.43 5.95 -9.36
N ASP A 567 -14.86 6.57 -8.33
CA ASP A 567 -14.00 5.90 -7.35
C ASP A 567 -14.69 5.52 -6.04
N ILE A 568 -15.98 5.83 -5.86
CA ILE A 568 -16.68 5.56 -4.60
C ILE A 568 -16.78 4.05 -4.32
N MET A 569 -16.73 3.22 -5.36
CA MET A 569 -16.77 1.76 -5.23
C MET A 569 -15.42 1.15 -4.82
N LYS A 570 -14.35 1.95 -4.66
CA LYS A 570 -13.13 1.49 -3.96
C LYS A 570 -13.36 1.31 -2.46
N ILE A 571 -14.45 1.87 -1.93
CA ILE A 571 -14.84 1.72 -0.54
C ILE A 571 -15.61 0.40 -0.41
N ASP A 572 -14.96 -0.60 0.18
CA ASP A 572 -15.50 -1.95 0.33
C ASP A 572 -16.94 -1.97 0.85
N LEU A 573 -17.23 -1.20 1.90
CA LEU A 573 -18.56 -1.10 2.51
C LEU A 573 -19.68 -0.73 1.50
N LEU A 574 -19.36 -0.07 0.39
CA LEU A 574 -20.32 0.38 -0.62
C LEU A 574 -20.52 -0.63 -1.75
N LEU A 575 -19.68 -1.67 -1.84
CA LEU A 575 -19.73 -2.65 -2.91
C LEU A 575 -21.09 -3.35 -2.97
N PRO A 576 -21.69 -3.49 -4.17
CA PRO A 576 -22.98 -4.11 -4.35
C PRO A 576 -22.91 -5.64 -4.40
N GLU A 577 -24.04 -6.27 -4.06
CA GLU A 577 -24.32 -7.67 -4.36
C GLU A 577 -25.25 -7.82 -5.57
N VAL A 578 -24.93 -8.77 -6.45
CA VAL A 578 -25.74 -9.07 -7.63
C VAL A 578 -27.08 -9.66 -7.20
N GLN A 579 -28.17 -9.05 -7.67
CA GLN A 579 -29.53 -9.51 -7.38
C GLN A 579 -29.91 -10.65 -8.31
N ALA A 580 -30.77 -11.56 -7.83
CA ALA A 580 -31.21 -12.72 -8.60
C ALA A 580 -31.78 -12.38 -10.00
N VAL A 581 -32.45 -11.23 -10.13
CA VAL A 581 -33.03 -10.75 -11.39
C VAL A 581 -32.01 -10.19 -12.38
N HIS A 582 -30.78 -9.88 -11.94
CA HIS A 582 -29.70 -9.33 -12.77
C HIS A 582 -28.58 -10.36 -13.03
N ALA A 583 -28.68 -11.57 -12.46
CA ALA A 583 -27.66 -12.59 -12.59
C ALA A 583 -27.81 -13.39 -13.93
N PRO A 584 -26.70 -13.76 -14.57
CA PRO A 584 -25.33 -13.33 -14.26
C PRO A 584 -25.06 -11.90 -14.75
N TYR A 585 -24.28 -11.12 -14.00
CA TYR A 585 -23.82 -9.79 -14.40
C TYR A 585 -22.30 -9.79 -14.54
N HIS A 586 -21.76 -9.61 -15.75
CA HIS A 586 -20.31 -9.61 -16.02
C HIS A 586 -19.54 -10.82 -15.43
N GLY A 587 -20.21 -11.97 -15.33
CA GLY A 587 -19.64 -13.21 -14.76
C GLY A 587 -19.92 -13.44 -13.27
N TYR A 588 -20.54 -12.48 -12.57
CA TYR A 588 -20.98 -12.61 -11.18
C TYR A 588 -22.38 -13.21 -11.10
N ASN A 589 -22.59 -14.17 -10.19
CA ASN A 589 -23.86 -14.83 -9.93
C ASN A 589 -24.69 -14.07 -8.88
N ALA A 590 -25.96 -14.47 -8.71
CA ALA A 590 -26.81 -13.91 -7.67
C ALA A 590 -26.21 -14.12 -6.27
N GLY A 591 -26.15 -13.06 -5.47
CA GLY A 591 -25.52 -13.03 -4.15
C GLY A 591 -24.01 -12.80 -4.17
N ASP A 592 -23.36 -12.83 -5.35
CA ASP A 592 -21.93 -12.50 -5.43
C ASP A 592 -21.75 -10.99 -5.19
N ARG A 593 -20.83 -10.67 -4.28
CA ARG A 593 -20.35 -9.30 -4.07
C ARG A 593 -19.37 -8.94 -5.18
N ILE A 594 -19.59 -7.80 -5.84
CA ILE A 594 -18.73 -7.36 -6.93
C ILE A 594 -17.50 -6.67 -6.31
N GLY A 595 -16.36 -7.38 -6.24
CA GLY A 595 -15.12 -6.85 -5.67
C GLY A 595 -14.36 -5.87 -6.58
N ASP A 596 -14.57 -5.93 -7.89
CA ASP A 596 -13.99 -5.00 -8.85
C ASP A 596 -14.78 -3.68 -8.86
N HIS A 597 -14.15 -2.58 -8.51
CA HIS A 597 -14.81 -1.28 -8.35
C HIS A 597 -15.46 -0.74 -9.64
N ASP A 598 -14.86 -0.98 -10.81
CA ASP A 598 -15.40 -0.53 -12.10
C ASP A 598 -16.68 -1.32 -12.43
N HIS A 599 -16.64 -2.64 -12.28
CA HIS A 599 -17.83 -3.49 -12.43
C HIS A 599 -18.91 -3.21 -11.37
N ALA A 600 -18.52 -2.91 -10.14
CA ALA A 600 -19.44 -2.54 -9.08
C ALA A 600 -20.19 -1.25 -9.41
N LEU A 601 -19.46 -0.23 -9.88
CA LEU A 601 -20.06 1.03 -10.31
C LEU A 601 -20.98 0.81 -11.51
N ALA A 602 -20.52 0.05 -12.50
CA ALA A 602 -21.32 -0.29 -13.68
C ALA A 602 -22.65 -0.95 -13.31
N TYR A 603 -22.60 -1.92 -12.40
CA TYR A 603 -23.79 -2.61 -11.92
C TYR A 603 -24.80 -1.66 -11.25
N VAL A 604 -24.32 -0.71 -10.44
CA VAL A 604 -25.16 0.32 -9.81
C VAL A 604 -25.73 1.29 -10.85
N MET A 605 -24.94 1.74 -11.82
CA MET A 605 -25.41 2.64 -12.88
C MET A 605 -26.51 1.99 -13.74
N ASP A 606 -26.35 0.71 -14.07
CA ASP A 606 -27.28 0.00 -14.95
C ASP A 606 -28.60 -0.35 -14.26
N ASN A 607 -28.52 -0.80 -13.00
CA ASN A 607 -29.67 -1.42 -12.33
C ASN A 607 -30.25 -0.59 -11.17
N PHE A 608 -29.45 0.33 -10.62
CA PHE A 608 -29.81 1.16 -9.47
C PHE A 608 -29.40 2.62 -9.65
N PRO A 609 -29.67 3.27 -10.80
CA PRO A 609 -29.22 4.64 -11.05
C PRO A 609 -29.72 5.62 -10.00
N ASP A 610 -30.87 5.33 -9.38
CA ASP A 610 -31.48 6.11 -8.31
C ASP A 610 -30.62 6.25 -7.04
N LEU A 611 -29.62 5.37 -6.86
CA LEU A 611 -28.69 5.43 -5.73
C LEU A 611 -27.51 6.38 -5.98
N LEU A 612 -27.36 6.92 -7.19
CA LEU A 612 -26.31 7.85 -7.56
C LEU A 612 -26.95 9.16 -8.01
N PRO A 613 -27.28 10.08 -7.07
CA PRO A 613 -27.98 11.33 -7.38
C PRO A 613 -27.37 12.11 -8.56
N SER A 614 -26.04 12.17 -8.62
CA SER A 614 -25.29 12.89 -9.65
C SER A 614 -25.31 12.18 -11.01
N PHE A 615 -25.63 10.89 -11.05
CA PHE A 615 -25.81 10.16 -12.30
C PHE A 615 -27.28 10.16 -12.75
N LYS A 616 -28.21 9.86 -11.82
CA LYS A 616 -29.65 9.69 -12.08
C LYS A 616 -30.25 10.85 -12.88
N ASP A 617 -29.95 12.07 -12.45
CA ASP A 617 -30.58 13.29 -12.92
C ASP A 617 -29.90 13.88 -14.19
N LEU A 618 -28.88 13.21 -14.73
CA LEU A 618 -28.30 13.56 -16.02
C LEU A 618 -29.27 13.23 -17.16
N ASP A 619 -29.15 13.98 -18.25
CA ASP A 619 -29.88 13.69 -19.48
C ASP A 619 -29.55 12.26 -19.98
N VAL A 620 -30.50 11.62 -20.66
CA VAL A 620 -30.35 10.24 -21.14
C VAL A 620 -29.08 10.04 -21.98
N ASP A 621 -28.76 11.00 -22.86
CA ASP A 621 -27.56 10.92 -23.71
C ASP A 621 -26.27 11.01 -22.88
N ASP A 622 -26.25 11.84 -21.85
CA ASP A 622 -25.08 11.98 -20.97
C ASP A 622 -24.91 10.74 -20.09
N ARG A 623 -26.01 10.20 -19.54
CA ARG A 623 -25.96 8.93 -18.81
C ARG A 623 -25.40 7.81 -19.66
N ARG A 624 -25.84 7.72 -20.92
CA ARG A 624 -25.31 6.73 -21.87
C ARG A 624 -23.83 6.93 -22.14
N SER A 625 -23.39 8.17 -22.32
CA SER A 625 -21.98 8.50 -22.50
C SER A 625 -21.13 8.08 -21.30
N LEU A 626 -21.63 8.30 -20.08
CA LEU A 626 -20.97 7.89 -18.84
C LEU A 626 -20.95 6.37 -18.67
N GLN A 627 -22.07 5.68 -18.95
CA GLN A 627 -22.13 4.22 -18.96
C GLN A 627 -21.17 3.62 -19.99
N PHE A 628 -21.03 4.24 -21.16
CA PHE A 628 -20.03 3.80 -22.12
C PHE A 628 -18.62 3.94 -21.55
N THR A 629 -18.33 5.12 -20.99
CA THR A 629 -17.03 5.50 -20.40
C THR A 629 -16.59 4.55 -19.29
N GLN A 630 -17.52 4.09 -18.44
CA GLN A 630 -17.20 3.26 -17.26
C GLN A 630 -17.50 1.77 -17.47
N CYS A 631 -18.65 1.42 -18.05
CA CYS A 631 -19.16 0.05 -18.05
C CYS A 631 -18.77 -0.74 -19.29
N ASN A 632 -18.81 -0.11 -20.47
CA ASN A 632 -18.81 -0.85 -21.75
C ASN A 632 -17.46 -0.88 -22.45
N LEU A 633 -16.53 -0.01 -22.04
CA LEU A 633 -15.23 0.07 -22.69
C LEU A 633 -14.43 -1.22 -22.53
N CYS A 634 -14.63 -1.96 -21.43
CA CYS A 634 -13.87 -3.17 -21.05
C CYS A 634 -12.36 -2.98 -21.27
N PHE A 635 -11.89 -1.74 -21.08
CA PHE A 635 -10.58 -1.29 -21.51
C PHE A 635 -9.92 -0.57 -20.34
N ASN A 636 -8.86 -1.16 -19.81
CA ASN A 636 -8.03 -0.52 -18.80
C ASN A 636 -6.83 0.16 -19.50
N HIS A 637 -6.85 1.49 -19.58
CA HIS A 637 -5.75 2.26 -20.17
C HIS A 637 -4.41 2.11 -19.43
N GLY A 638 -4.45 1.75 -18.14
CA GLY A 638 -3.24 1.43 -17.37
C GLY A 638 -2.39 0.37 -18.05
N TRP A 639 -3.02 -0.69 -18.58
CA TRP A 639 -2.31 -1.78 -19.26
C TRP A 639 -1.53 -1.32 -20.50
N PHE A 640 -2.06 -0.34 -21.23
CA PHE A 640 -1.38 0.20 -22.40
C PHE A 640 -0.19 1.08 -22.01
N VAL A 641 -0.40 1.96 -21.02
CA VAL A 641 0.61 2.91 -20.56
C VAL A 641 1.76 2.24 -19.80
N GLN A 642 1.48 1.14 -19.12
CA GLN A 642 2.46 0.32 -18.41
C GLN A 642 3.09 -0.77 -19.31
N ALA A 643 2.65 -0.87 -20.57
CA ALA A 643 3.02 -1.93 -21.50
C ALA A 643 2.78 -3.36 -20.97
N GLU A 644 1.78 -3.52 -20.10
CA GLU A 644 1.42 -4.80 -19.47
C GLU A 644 0.65 -5.74 -20.41
N ALA A 645 0.05 -5.20 -21.47
CA ALA A 645 -0.65 -5.98 -22.49
C ALA A 645 -0.30 -5.52 -23.92
N PRO A 646 -0.17 -6.46 -24.87
CA PRO A 646 0.13 -6.12 -26.25
C PRO A 646 -1.02 -5.29 -26.86
N PRO A 647 -0.71 -4.22 -27.63
CA PRO A 647 -1.72 -3.33 -28.21
C PRO A 647 -2.85 -4.05 -28.95
N GLY A 648 -2.54 -5.14 -29.66
CA GLY A 648 -3.52 -5.91 -30.42
C GLY A 648 -4.63 -6.53 -29.56
N ALA A 649 -4.29 -7.09 -28.40
CA ALA A 649 -5.29 -7.68 -27.50
C ALA A 649 -6.20 -6.59 -26.90
N VAL A 650 -5.57 -5.50 -26.48
CA VAL A 650 -6.18 -4.34 -25.83
C VAL A 650 -7.16 -3.62 -26.80
N PHE A 651 -6.73 -3.34 -28.04
CA PHE A 651 -7.59 -2.71 -29.04
C PHE A 651 -8.64 -3.62 -29.64
N THR A 652 -8.50 -4.95 -29.56
CA THR A 652 -9.50 -5.87 -30.10
C THR A 652 -10.82 -5.75 -29.36
N GLN A 653 -10.79 -5.73 -28.02
CA GLN A 653 -12.00 -5.58 -27.21
C GLN A 653 -12.61 -4.19 -27.40
N PHE A 654 -11.80 -3.14 -27.37
CA PHE A 654 -12.29 -1.78 -27.62
C PHE A 654 -12.93 -1.64 -29.00
N ARG A 655 -12.28 -2.16 -30.04
CA ARG A 655 -12.83 -2.19 -31.40
C ARG A 655 -14.11 -3.02 -31.48
N GLN A 656 -14.16 -4.18 -30.81
CA GLN A 656 -15.37 -4.99 -30.74
C GLN A 656 -16.50 -4.25 -30.06
N CYS A 657 -16.23 -3.51 -28.97
CA CYS A 657 -17.22 -2.64 -28.34
C CYS A 657 -17.72 -1.65 -29.38
N LEU A 658 -16.84 -0.85 -30.02
CA LEU A 658 -17.24 0.12 -31.05
C LEU A 658 -18.02 -0.47 -32.23
N ILE A 659 -17.68 -1.67 -32.70
CA ILE A 659 -18.35 -2.34 -33.84
C ILE A 659 -19.69 -2.95 -33.40
N ARG A 660 -19.73 -3.65 -32.27
CA ARG A 660 -20.96 -4.23 -31.69
C ARG A 660 -21.99 -3.13 -31.45
N ASP A 661 -21.50 -1.95 -31.09
CA ASP A 661 -22.26 -0.75 -30.81
C ASP A 661 -22.55 0.14 -32.02
N HIS A 662 -22.55 -0.37 -33.25
CA HIS A 662 -23.13 0.37 -34.39
C HIS A 662 -24.60 0.81 -34.15
N GLN A 663 -25.25 0.34 -33.08
CA GLN A 663 -26.56 0.78 -32.59
C GLN A 663 -26.54 1.81 -31.44
N SER A 664 -25.43 2.02 -30.71
CA SER A 664 -25.45 2.71 -29.40
C SER A 664 -25.32 4.23 -29.44
N GLN A 665 -25.20 4.84 -30.63
CA GLN A 665 -25.05 6.29 -30.81
C GLN A 665 -23.78 6.88 -30.16
N ILE A 666 -22.83 6.04 -29.72
CA ILE A 666 -21.55 6.49 -29.14
C ILE A 666 -20.67 7.09 -30.24
N GLY A 667 -20.30 8.36 -30.07
CA GLY A 667 -19.53 9.13 -31.02
C GLY A 667 -18.05 9.31 -30.61
N PRO A 668 -17.23 9.88 -31.51
CA PRO A 668 -15.84 10.26 -31.17
C PRO A 668 -15.73 11.16 -29.92
N GLN A 669 -16.76 11.97 -29.65
CA GLN A 669 -16.79 12.86 -28.48
C GLN A 669 -16.92 12.10 -27.15
N ASP A 670 -17.54 10.92 -27.15
CA ASP A 670 -17.68 10.05 -25.96
C ASP A 670 -16.38 9.32 -25.65
N ILE A 671 -15.72 8.85 -26.70
CA ILE A 671 -14.37 8.28 -26.59
C ILE A 671 -13.40 9.35 -26.06
N ALA A 672 -13.42 10.55 -26.63
CA ALA A 672 -12.59 11.65 -26.15
C ALA A 672 -12.93 12.07 -24.71
N LEU A 673 -14.20 12.03 -24.30
CA LEU A 673 -14.59 12.28 -22.91
C LEU A 673 -13.96 11.25 -21.96
N TYR A 674 -13.98 9.96 -22.32
CA TYR A 674 -13.31 8.92 -21.54
C TYR A 674 -11.81 9.21 -21.37
N PHE A 675 -11.13 9.62 -22.44
CA PHE A 675 -9.73 10.02 -22.37
C PHE A 675 -9.48 11.23 -21.48
N VAL A 676 -10.38 12.23 -21.49
CA VAL A 676 -10.29 13.36 -20.55
C VAL A 676 -10.44 12.87 -19.12
N HIS A 677 -11.44 12.03 -18.84
CA HIS A 677 -11.67 11.49 -17.50
C HIS A 677 -10.45 10.69 -17.01
N TRP A 678 -9.97 9.74 -17.81
CA TRP A 678 -8.77 8.95 -17.50
C TRP A 678 -7.55 9.82 -17.23
N LEU A 679 -7.32 10.84 -18.07
CA LEU A 679 -6.22 11.78 -17.88
C LEU A 679 -6.37 12.52 -16.55
N THR A 680 -7.57 12.99 -16.21
CA THR A 680 -7.80 13.72 -14.96
C THR A 680 -7.73 12.84 -13.72
N ASP A 681 -8.22 11.59 -13.77
CA ASP A 681 -8.04 10.62 -12.68
C ASP A 681 -6.56 10.33 -12.44
N LEU A 682 -5.80 10.03 -13.52
CA LEU A 682 -4.38 9.78 -13.40
C LEU A 682 -3.61 11.02 -12.90
N ALA A 683 -4.02 12.22 -13.29
CA ALA A 683 -3.48 13.48 -12.76
C ALA A 683 -3.70 13.60 -11.24
N GLY A 684 -4.82 13.10 -10.74
CA GLY A 684 -5.20 13.01 -9.33
C GLY A 684 -4.64 11.81 -8.59
N ALA A 685 -3.88 10.90 -9.22
CA ALA A 685 -3.48 9.62 -8.60
C ALA A 685 -2.59 9.74 -7.33
N GLU A 686 -2.05 10.92 -7.06
CA GLU A 686 -1.29 11.25 -5.85
C GLU A 686 -2.17 12.00 -4.83
N PRO A 687 -2.17 11.63 -3.54
CA PRO A 687 -3.05 12.22 -2.52
C PRO A 687 -2.55 13.58 -2.00
N THR A 688 -2.13 14.46 -2.92
CA THR A 688 -1.58 15.80 -2.67
C THR A 688 -2.18 16.84 -3.63
N PRO A 689 -3.51 16.99 -3.67
CA PRO A 689 -4.20 17.81 -4.67
C PRO A 689 -3.74 19.28 -4.71
N LEU A 690 -3.33 19.88 -3.59
CA LEU A 690 -2.84 21.27 -3.58
C LEU A 690 -1.41 21.42 -4.11
N GLY A 691 -0.70 20.31 -4.36
CA GLY A 691 0.65 20.27 -4.94
C GLY A 691 0.68 20.25 -6.47
N GLY A 692 -0.46 20.33 -7.14
CA GLY A 692 -0.57 20.15 -8.59
C GLY A 692 -0.74 18.68 -8.99
N SER A 693 -0.68 18.39 -10.28
CA SER A 693 -0.84 17.04 -10.83
C SER A 693 0.48 16.25 -10.76
N GLU A 694 0.95 15.96 -9.53
CA GLU A 694 2.28 15.41 -9.26
C GLU A 694 2.57 14.09 -10.00
N LYS A 695 1.54 13.28 -10.26
CA LYS A 695 1.69 12.04 -11.04
C LYS A 695 2.32 12.35 -12.40
N PHE A 696 1.76 13.29 -13.16
CA PHE A 696 2.29 13.64 -14.47
C PHE A 696 3.56 14.46 -14.40
N VAL A 697 3.60 15.41 -13.46
CA VAL A 697 4.65 16.42 -13.43
C VAL A 697 5.97 15.85 -12.89
N LEU A 698 5.92 14.93 -11.92
CA LEU A 698 7.11 14.43 -11.23
C LEU A 698 7.45 12.97 -11.53
N LYS A 699 6.42 12.15 -11.78
CA LYS A 699 6.56 10.68 -11.81
C LYS A 699 6.36 10.08 -13.21
N PHE A 700 5.56 10.71 -14.05
CA PHE A 700 5.25 10.21 -15.38
C PHE A 700 6.22 10.79 -16.42
N PRO A 701 6.78 9.99 -17.34
CA PRO A 701 7.65 10.51 -18.39
C PRO A 701 6.87 11.45 -19.34
N CYS A 702 7.21 12.74 -19.35
CA CYS A 702 6.59 13.73 -20.23
C CYS A 702 6.62 13.34 -21.72
N PRO A 703 7.69 12.75 -22.29
CA PRO A 703 7.68 12.28 -23.67
C PRO A 703 6.63 11.20 -23.98
N VAL A 704 6.35 10.32 -23.01
CA VAL A 704 5.32 9.28 -23.14
C VAL A 704 3.94 9.92 -23.16
N LEU A 705 3.68 10.86 -22.23
CA LEU A 705 2.42 11.59 -22.20
C LEU A 705 2.18 12.39 -23.49
N ASN A 706 3.20 13.09 -23.97
CA ASN A 706 3.13 13.87 -25.22
C ASN A 706 2.96 13.01 -26.48
N SER A 707 3.29 11.71 -26.42
CA SER A 707 3.07 10.78 -27.53
C SER A 707 1.68 10.13 -27.45
N PHE A 708 1.11 10.10 -26.26
CA PHE A 708 -0.23 9.59 -25.99
C PHE A 708 -1.31 10.60 -26.38
N LEU A 709 -1.11 11.87 -26.00
CA LEU A 709 -1.92 13.01 -26.45
C LEU A 709 -1.70 13.27 -27.94
#